data_AF-A0A914QNM6-F1
#
_entry.id   AF-A0A914QNM6-F1
#
_cell.length_a   1.000
_cell.length_b   1.000
_cell.length_c   1.000
_cell.angle_alpha   90.00
_cell.angle_beta   90.00
_cell.angle_gamma   90.00
#
_symmetry.space_group_name_H-M   'P 1'
#
loop_
_entity.id
_entity.type
_entity.pdbx_description
1 polymer ?
#
loop_
_entity_poly.entity_id
_entity_poly.type
_entity_poly.pdbx_seq_one_letter_code
_entity_poly.pdbx_strand_id
1 'polypeptide(L)'
;MHMLQIDGPNIMIDGHCSFRNIVLKSANDISINSPMIVNLLELNANGKIWINHGIVIYCNKFYVNSVDRNKFVDAFFLNGKITSPNGAKTYENRFIFDIRSKYLHIDQHGALGIGNDPTKICLYVEGKIQCPLRNFGMIIAKERLKVTVQQIDSVQKTKDDTAHRGFEAYKDEKGLKTSTTALYDPNLSSLTYTVAGLLDIGIDPKSEFMECLTKNLNNVTKNNLTKDEENNLQNQCSTIKSLLETEKWHRGTIKANSIEIKVEKDCQDLAQIQGNFVKLAVKGSAACEANSKWSSGVVDMEVSGSVDIAGTAKLYAAKIIAGGKLECLPKSNVGICSVFDLNANELKNSGLWEINEKLIMHVEKNCIFTNESHLQTPLVVGHVKEVTQLSGSWLIDKLQIITKDLSSLKSAILNLSEASVTAENLFSNDGQWKIENNLDITTKVIEQSFDGCIKVGHAATVKAFSASENGWNGHFECDKLFVFSLGKLGCNAEVVSSTCEIGLMDSDTQKASFAITNKFKVNDGPLLVTGDSGLSFKELVLPDIDGKIKPQHNGLSVSGELCAKAVMASKVAVEMTPTADIFLSNENCDETMTMIDVGYLHTHPNSTIVASSKDIPQQFHVETKWVHEGTLIESSENSVFIAPCFINKGKLQRKDKTSLAKALFKIENYIYNHSHLSGTKLCFRGNGVLKNYTKIHAVDGFIDARLCDIVNDGDIGTRVMNLVYKTKGPAVLGGKVDVFDNFTVKAANSQSFFLECTSMDENSFKLPDFTFIVEAPVININSVVACDSKSESISTFVAAEKIIISKQTVFPSLIVQNTIPQQNIEFIVDTNGSIKSNKTILHSADAEIFMKLNGQSDFSLLEATDTVSNVTLSGDAHVFVNIALLDYTKLNFQTLADFTVNCITASKINFLPSHSSMDA
;
A
#
# COMPACT_ATOMS: atom_id res chain seq x y z
N MET A 1 -38.10 77.56 -7.68
CA MET A 1 -36.75 77.93 -8.20
C MET A 1 -36.04 76.68 -8.68
N HIS A 2 -35.51 76.67 -9.90
CA HIS A 2 -35.10 75.44 -10.59
C HIS A 2 -33.61 75.08 -10.43
N MET A 3 -32.72 76.04 -10.13
CA MET A 3 -31.29 75.81 -9.93
C MET A 3 -30.67 77.00 -9.17
N LEU A 4 -29.78 76.74 -8.21
CA LEU A 4 -28.96 77.73 -7.52
C LEU A 4 -27.48 77.42 -7.82
N GLN A 5 -26.76 78.38 -8.41
CA GLN A 5 -25.32 78.28 -8.62
C GLN A 5 -24.61 79.36 -7.79
N ILE A 6 -23.59 78.97 -7.02
CA ILE A 6 -22.76 79.87 -6.21
C ILE A 6 -21.29 79.65 -6.58
N ASP A 7 -20.62 80.72 -7.00
CA ASP A 7 -19.21 80.69 -7.38
C ASP A 7 -18.42 81.62 -6.43
N GLY A 8 -17.24 81.19 -5.94
CA GLY A 8 -16.42 81.99 -5.01
C GLY A 8 -15.03 81.43 -4.76
N PRO A 9 -14.15 82.15 -4.02
CA PRO A 9 -12.82 81.65 -3.67
C PRO A 9 -12.84 80.59 -2.55
N ASN A 10 -13.72 80.76 -1.56
CA ASN A 10 -14.05 79.80 -0.51
C ASN A 10 -15.57 79.85 -0.32
N ILE A 11 -16.23 78.69 -0.23
CA ILE A 11 -17.68 78.64 -0.02
C ILE A 11 -17.95 77.98 1.33
N MET A 12 -18.64 78.70 2.21
CA MET A 12 -19.19 78.16 3.44
C MET A 12 -20.70 78.29 3.38
N ILE A 13 -21.42 77.17 3.56
CA ILE A 13 -22.88 77.20 3.71
C ILE A 13 -23.24 77.03 5.17
N ASP A 14 -23.88 78.06 5.69
CA ASP A 14 -24.46 78.11 7.03
C ASP A 14 -25.94 78.52 6.89
N GLY A 15 -26.84 77.88 7.65
CA GLY A 15 -28.30 78.01 7.55
C GLY A 15 -29.00 76.95 6.69
N HIS A 16 -30.29 76.73 6.95
CA HIS A 16 -31.11 75.70 6.29
C HIS A 16 -31.36 76.04 4.82
N CYS A 17 -30.97 75.15 3.90
CA CYS A 17 -31.03 75.40 2.45
C CYS A 17 -31.93 74.37 1.73
N SER A 18 -32.93 74.85 0.98
CA SER A 18 -33.88 74.00 0.24
C SER A 18 -34.07 74.53 -1.19
N PHE A 19 -33.48 73.85 -2.16
CA PHE A 19 -33.56 74.18 -3.60
C PHE A 19 -33.66 72.90 -4.41
N ARG A 20 -34.24 72.96 -5.63
CA ARG A 20 -34.32 71.75 -6.46
C ARG A 20 -32.93 71.24 -6.88
N ASN A 21 -32.05 72.12 -7.33
CA ASN A 21 -30.68 71.76 -7.75
C ASN A 21 -29.70 72.82 -7.23
N ILE A 22 -28.56 72.42 -6.69
CA ILE A 22 -27.49 73.33 -6.22
C ILE A 22 -26.16 72.94 -6.87
N VAL A 23 -25.43 73.94 -7.36
CA VAL A 23 -24.05 73.82 -7.86
C VAL A 23 -23.16 74.83 -7.12
N LEU A 24 -22.13 74.36 -6.42
CA LEU A 24 -21.17 75.20 -5.71
C LEU A 24 -19.81 75.11 -6.42
N LYS A 25 -19.21 76.24 -6.82
CA LYS A 25 -17.88 76.28 -7.45
C LYS A 25 -16.92 77.13 -6.61
N SER A 26 -15.97 76.48 -5.95
CA SER A 26 -14.96 77.12 -5.12
C SER A 26 -13.57 77.02 -5.75
N ALA A 27 -12.85 78.14 -5.85
CA ALA A 27 -11.45 78.10 -6.29
C ALA A 27 -10.53 77.36 -5.29
N ASN A 28 -10.89 77.36 -3.99
CA ASN A 28 -10.21 76.64 -2.92
C ASN A 28 -11.19 75.67 -2.25
N ASP A 29 -11.66 75.97 -1.04
CA ASP A 29 -12.35 75.02 -0.17
C ASP A 29 -13.89 75.20 -0.16
N ILE A 30 -14.61 74.12 0.14
CA ILE A 30 -16.06 74.13 0.40
C ILE A 30 -16.32 73.52 1.78
N SER A 31 -17.06 74.22 2.63
CA SER A 31 -17.51 73.71 3.93
C SER A 31 -19.03 73.80 4.08
N ILE A 32 -19.67 72.67 4.36
CA ILE A 32 -21.12 72.56 4.59
C ILE A 32 -21.38 72.35 6.07
N ASN A 33 -21.95 73.38 6.71
CA ASN A 33 -22.24 73.43 8.14
C ASN A 33 -23.74 73.33 8.44
N SER A 34 -24.59 73.07 7.45
CA SER A 34 -26.04 73.08 7.64
C SER A 34 -26.77 72.04 6.80
N PRO A 35 -27.93 71.54 7.28
CA PRO A 35 -28.75 70.58 6.55
C PRO A 35 -29.25 71.13 5.21
N MET A 36 -29.36 70.23 4.24
CA MET A 36 -29.84 70.58 2.89
C MET A 36 -30.89 69.59 2.40
N ILE A 37 -31.89 70.08 1.66
CA ILE A 37 -32.84 69.25 0.93
C ILE A 37 -32.80 69.69 -0.53
N VAL A 38 -32.23 68.84 -1.39
CA VAL A 38 -32.03 69.12 -2.81
C VAL A 38 -32.26 67.87 -3.64
N ASN A 39 -32.61 67.98 -4.92
CA ASN A 39 -32.66 66.82 -5.80
C ASN A 39 -31.26 66.49 -6.37
N LEU A 40 -30.49 67.53 -6.71
CA LEU A 40 -29.12 67.47 -7.23
C LEU A 40 -28.22 68.40 -6.41
N LEU A 41 -27.08 67.88 -5.94
CA LEU A 41 -26.00 68.66 -5.35
C LEU A 41 -24.70 68.39 -6.10
N GLU A 42 -24.08 69.44 -6.63
CA GLU A 42 -22.77 69.39 -7.28
C GLU A 42 -21.79 70.30 -6.55
N LEU A 43 -20.69 69.72 -6.04
CA LEU A 43 -19.63 70.40 -5.31
C LEU A 43 -18.36 70.41 -6.17
N ASN A 44 -17.97 71.58 -6.65
CA ASN A 44 -16.82 71.77 -7.51
C ASN A 44 -15.75 72.58 -6.77
N ALA A 45 -14.64 71.95 -6.36
CA ALA A 45 -13.59 72.61 -5.57
C ALA A 45 -12.18 72.19 -6.03
N ASN A 46 -11.20 73.08 -6.01
CA ASN A 46 -9.80 72.64 -6.20
C ASN A 46 -9.12 72.22 -4.89
N GLY A 47 -9.54 72.80 -3.76
CA GLY A 47 -9.05 72.50 -2.42
C GLY A 47 -9.84 71.37 -1.75
N LYS A 48 -10.14 71.52 -0.46
CA LYS A 48 -10.80 70.51 0.38
C LYS A 48 -12.30 70.75 0.47
N ILE A 49 -13.05 69.66 0.58
CA ILE A 49 -14.50 69.70 0.82
C ILE A 49 -14.79 69.04 2.16
N TRP A 50 -15.55 69.73 3.02
CA TRP A 50 -16.03 69.21 4.30
C TRP A 50 -17.55 69.21 4.36
N ILE A 51 -18.12 68.07 4.71
CA ILE A 51 -19.48 67.97 5.23
C ILE A 51 -19.34 67.68 6.71
N ASN A 52 -19.66 68.67 7.54
CA ASN A 52 -19.35 68.62 8.96
C ASN A 52 -20.26 67.66 9.74
N HIS A 53 -19.81 67.31 10.94
CA HIS A 53 -20.50 66.40 11.83
C HIS A 53 -21.91 66.91 12.17
N GLY A 54 -22.87 65.99 12.29
CA GLY A 54 -24.27 66.30 12.60
C GLY A 54 -25.11 66.80 11.42
N ILE A 55 -24.50 67.06 10.27
CA ILE A 55 -25.20 67.54 9.07
C ILE A 55 -25.83 66.38 8.29
N VAL A 56 -27.06 66.57 7.81
CA VAL A 56 -27.73 65.64 6.88
C VAL A 56 -28.11 66.37 5.61
N ILE A 57 -27.65 65.83 4.49
CA ILE A 57 -28.00 66.28 3.15
C ILE A 57 -28.95 65.25 2.54
N TYR A 58 -30.17 65.69 2.22
CA TYR A 58 -31.13 64.89 1.48
C TYR A 58 -30.99 65.19 -0.01
N CYS A 59 -30.43 64.27 -0.80
CA CYS A 59 -30.34 64.37 -2.26
C CYS A 59 -30.44 63.04 -3.02
N ASN A 60 -30.96 63.10 -4.25
CA ASN A 60 -31.04 61.94 -5.15
C ASN A 60 -29.78 61.79 -6.01
N LYS A 61 -29.12 62.91 -6.34
CA LYS A 61 -27.89 62.95 -7.13
C LYS A 61 -26.83 63.81 -6.43
N PHE A 62 -25.64 63.26 -6.21
CA PHE A 62 -24.53 63.91 -5.53
C PHE A 62 -23.24 63.83 -6.36
N TYR A 63 -22.67 64.96 -6.73
CA TYR A 63 -21.46 65.02 -7.55
C TYR A 63 -20.38 65.84 -6.84
N VAL A 64 -19.16 65.32 -6.84
CA VAL A 64 -17.97 66.02 -6.34
C VAL A 64 -16.93 66.04 -7.45
N ASN A 65 -16.57 67.23 -7.95
CA ASN A 65 -15.55 67.38 -8.98
C ASN A 65 -14.58 68.52 -8.65
N SER A 66 -13.50 68.61 -9.42
CA SER A 66 -12.65 69.80 -9.44
C SER A 66 -13.23 70.86 -10.37
N VAL A 67 -13.02 72.14 -10.05
CA VAL A 67 -13.36 73.24 -10.96
C VAL A 67 -12.54 73.12 -12.26
N ASP A 68 -11.28 72.68 -12.14
CA ASP A 68 -10.46 72.26 -13.26
C ASP A 68 -10.80 70.81 -13.63
N ARG A 69 -11.47 70.61 -14.76
CA ARG A 69 -11.93 69.28 -15.23
C ARG A 69 -10.80 68.26 -15.40
N ASN A 70 -9.55 68.71 -15.48
CA ASN A 70 -8.36 67.86 -15.61
C ASN A 70 -7.72 67.52 -14.26
N LYS A 71 -8.22 68.08 -13.15
CA LYS A 71 -7.70 67.83 -11.79
C LYS A 71 -8.72 67.08 -10.93
N PHE A 72 -8.29 66.74 -9.72
CA PHE A 72 -9.08 66.15 -8.67
C PHE A 72 -9.19 67.14 -7.50
N VAL A 73 -10.31 67.11 -6.77
CA VAL A 73 -10.43 67.78 -5.46
C VAL A 73 -9.32 67.29 -4.53
N ASP A 74 -8.66 68.16 -3.77
CA ASP A 74 -7.52 67.76 -2.92
C ASP A 74 -7.90 66.70 -1.87
N ALA A 75 -9.05 66.84 -1.22
CA ALA A 75 -9.62 65.81 -0.34
C ALA A 75 -11.12 66.07 -0.09
N PHE A 76 -11.87 64.99 0.10
CA PHE A 76 -13.26 65.07 0.53
C PHE A 76 -13.43 64.38 1.89
N PHE A 77 -13.87 65.14 2.88
CA PHE A 77 -14.16 64.69 4.24
C PHE A 77 -15.66 64.66 4.47
N LEU A 78 -16.21 63.46 4.64
CA LEU A 78 -17.60 63.22 4.95
C LEU A 78 -17.73 62.88 6.43
N ASN A 79 -18.05 63.87 7.25
CA ASN A 79 -18.32 63.71 8.69
C ASN A 79 -19.83 63.72 8.99
N GLY A 80 -20.64 64.23 8.07
CA GLY A 80 -22.11 64.17 8.09
C GLY A 80 -22.68 63.06 7.19
N LYS A 81 -23.99 63.10 6.96
CA LYS A 81 -24.72 62.05 6.25
C LYS A 81 -25.35 62.57 4.95
N ILE A 82 -25.35 61.75 3.91
CA ILE A 82 -26.01 62.03 2.64
C ILE A 82 -26.97 60.88 2.32
N THR A 83 -28.24 61.17 2.03
CA THR A 83 -29.25 60.15 1.71
C THR A 83 -30.33 60.72 0.79
N SER A 84 -31.20 59.90 0.21
CA SER A 84 -32.34 60.38 -0.57
C SER A 84 -33.45 60.96 0.34
N PRO A 85 -34.16 62.02 -0.08
CA PRO A 85 -35.30 62.61 0.66
C PRO A 85 -36.46 61.63 0.91
N ASN A 86 -36.64 60.61 0.08
CA ASN A 86 -37.78 59.69 0.14
C ASN A 86 -37.42 58.38 0.85
N GLY A 87 -37.22 58.40 2.18
CA GLY A 87 -36.96 57.20 2.97
C GLY A 87 -37.99 56.07 2.72
N ALA A 88 -37.48 54.88 2.39
CA ALA A 88 -38.09 53.54 2.32
C ALA A 88 -39.50 53.31 1.69
N LYS A 89 -40.27 54.33 1.29
CA LYS A 89 -41.72 54.19 0.97
C LYS A 89 -42.12 54.32 -0.51
N THR A 90 -41.18 54.57 -1.42
CA THR A 90 -41.47 54.68 -2.87
C THR A 90 -40.47 53.86 -3.68
N TYR A 91 -40.93 53.24 -4.78
CA TYR A 91 -40.10 52.48 -5.73
C TYR A 91 -38.99 53.34 -6.40
N GLU A 92 -39.00 54.67 -6.21
CA GLU A 92 -38.03 55.62 -6.76
C GLU A 92 -36.92 56.05 -5.78
N ASN A 93 -36.82 55.44 -4.59
CA ASN A 93 -35.80 55.79 -3.59
C ASN A 93 -34.39 55.31 -3.98
N ARG A 94 -33.79 56.01 -4.95
CA ARG A 94 -32.46 55.77 -5.51
C ARG A 94 -31.55 56.97 -5.26
N PHE A 95 -30.37 56.69 -4.68
CA PHE A 95 -29.31 57.66 -4.48
C PHE A 95 -28.16 57.37 -5.45
N ILE A 96 -27.79 58.37 -6.26
CA ILE A 96 -26.71 58.29 -7.25
C ILE A 96 -25.59 59.25 -6.84
N PHE A 97 -24.35 58.77 -6.85
CA PHE A 97 -23.20 59.65 -6.60
C PHE A 97 -22.02 59.44 -7.54
N ASP A 98 -21.23 60.49 -7.77
CA ASP A 98 -19.91 60.40 -8.42
C ASP A 98 -18.93 61.33 -7.68
N ILE A 99 -17.87 60.74 -7.13
CA ILE A 99 -16.90 61.44 -6.28
C ILE A 99 -15.54 61.38 -6.94
N ARG A 100 -15.05 62.55 -7.36
CA ARG A 100 -13.74 62.73 -7.99
C ARG A 100 -12.83 63.62 -7.14
N SER A 101 -12.13 62.99 -6.20
CA SER A 101 -11.12 63.62 -5.33
C SER A 101 -9.78 62.87 -5.39
N LYS A 102 -8.72 63.36 -4.73
CA LYS A 102 -7.48 62.59 -4.56
C LYS A 102 -7.64 61.51 -3.49
N TYR A 103 -8.60 61.68 -2.57
CA TYR A 103 -8.91 60.76 -1.48
C TYR A 103 -10.27 61.13 -0.84
N LEU A 104 -10.98 60.11 -0.35
CA LEU A 104 -12.24 60.22 0.38
C LEU A 104 -12.09 59.64 1.80
N HIS A 105 -12.33 60.49 2.79
CA HIS A 105 -12.46 60.10 4.19
C HIS A 105 -13.94 60.08 4.58
N ILE A 106 -14.45 58.93 4.99
CA ILE A 106 -15.75 58.83 5.67
C ILE A 106 -15.45 58.61 7.15
N ASP A 107 -15.72 59.61 7.98
CA ASP A 107 -15.54 59.53 9.43
C ASP A 107 -16.52 58.53 10.07
N GLN A 108 -16.30 58.12 11.31
CA GLN A 108 -17.16 57.21 12.08
C GLN A 108 -18.64 57.67 12.16
N HIS A 109 -18.91 58.96 12.01
CA HIS A 109 -20.26 59.52 11.96
C HIS A 109 -20.77 59.82 10.54
N GLY A 110 -19.86 59.74 9.56
CA GLY A 110 -20.12 59.96 8.16
C GLY A 110 -20.93 58.83 7.53
N ALA A 111 -21.86 59.16 6.64
CA ALA A 111 -22.61 58.12 5.94
C ALA A 111 -23.11 58.50 4.54
N LEU A 112 -23.15 57.50 3.66
CA LEU A 112 -23.80 57.54 2.34
C LEU A 112 -24.99 56.57 2.32
N GLY A 113 -26.17 57.05 1.92
CA GLY A 113 -27.38 56.25 1.75
C GLY A 113 -28.25 56.07 3.01
N ILE A 114 -27.89 56.68 4.15
CA ILE A 114 -28.66 56.65 5.41
C ILE A 114 -28.77 58.04 6.04
N GLY A 115 -29.95 58.39 6.54
CA GLY A 115 -30.21 59.66 7.22
C GLY A 115 -29.94 59.63 8.73
N ASN A 116 -30.46 60.63 9.46
CA ASN A 116 -30.45 60.61 10.93
C ASN A 116 -31.42 59.58 11.53
N ASP A 117 -32.54 59.37 10.85
CA ASP A 117 -33.48 58.31 11.21
C ASP A 117 -32.97 56.99 10.61
N PRO A 118 -32.65 55.98 11.44
CA PRO A 118 -32.16 54.68 10.96
C PRO A 118 -33.18 53.93 10.09
N THR A 119 -34.45 54.35 10.06
CA THR A 119 -35.46 53.81 9.14
C THR A 119 -35.40 54.44 7.74
N LYS A 120 -34.70 55.58 7.57
CA LYS A 120 -34.55 56.31 6.30
C LYS A 120 -33.28 55.88 5.55
N ILE A 121 -33.26 54.61 5.16
CA ILE A 121 -32.22 54.02 4.30
C ILE A 121 -32.69 54.05 2.84
N CYS A 122 -31.78 54.35 1.91
CA CYS A 122 -32.03 54.28 0.47
C CYS A 122 -32.33 52.85 0.04
N LEU A 123 -33.30 52.62 -0.87
CA LEU A 123 -33.50 51.28 -1.43
C LEU A 123 -32.33 50.88 -2.33
N TYR A 124 -31.91 51.83 -3.17
CA TYR A 124 -30.86 51.65 -4.17
C TYR A 124 -29.79 52.73 -4.01
N VAL A 125 -28.51 52.31 -3.96
CA VAL A 125 -27.36 53.21 -4.01
C VAL A 125 -26.49 52.83 -5.18
N GLU A 126 -26.17 53.79 -6.06
CA GLU A 126 -25.27 53.56 -7.19
C GLU A 126 -24.27 54.69 -7.35
N GLY A 127 -23.00 54.38 -7.60
CA GLY A 127 -22.05 55.45 -7.82
C GLY A 127 -20.62 55.05 -8.13
N LYS A 128 -19.78 56.08 -8.25
CA LYS A 128 -18.35 55.96 -8.48
C LYS A 128 -17.58 56.77 -7.44
N ILE A 129 -16.51 56.17 -6.91
CA ILE A 129 -15.53 56.78 -6.02
C ILE A 129 -14.18 56.69 -6.75
N GLN A 130 -13.81 57.74 -7.48
CA GLN A 130 -12.61 57.78 -8.31
C GLN A 130 -11.36 58.17 -7.50
N CYS A 131 -11.25 57.65 -6.28
CA CYS A 131 -10.18 57.94 -5.34
C CYS A 131 -10.03 56.80 -4.32
N PRO A 132 -8.92 56.72 -3.57
CA PRO A 132 -8.81 55.82 -2.44
C PRO A 132 -9.84 56.20 -1.37
N LEU A 133 -10.56 55.19 -0.88
CA LEU A 133 -11.57 55.29 0.17
C LEU A 133 -10.97 54.81 1.49
N ARG A 134 -10.85 55.69 2.49
CA ARG A 134 -10.75 55.26 3.89
C ARG A 134 -12.10 55.48 4.55
N ASN A 135 -12.73 54.37 4.86
CA ASN A 135 -14.06 54.33 5.41
C ASN A 135 -13.99 53.90 6.87
N PHE A 136 -14.39 54.80 7.76
CA PHE A 136 -14.63 54.56 9.18
C PHE A 136 -16.14 54.62 9.50
N GLY A 137 -16.94 55.18 8.58
CA GLY A 137 -18.39 55.32 8.69
C GLY A 137 -19.18 54.28 7.89
N MET A 138 -20.17 54.74 7.12
CA MET A 138 -21.16 53.85 6.50
C MET A 138 -21.45 54.17 5.03
N ILE A 139 -21.54 53.16 4.18
CA ILE A 139 -22.14 53.23 2.83
C ILE A 139 -23.24 52.17 2.75
N ILE A 140 -24.51 52.57 2.77
CA ILE A 140 -25.62 51.64 3.03
C ILE A 140 -26.75 51.79 2.01
N ALA A 141 -27.25 50.66 1.53
CA ALA A 141 -28.54 50.54 0.87
C ALA A 141 -29.38 49.44 1.55
N LYS A 142 -30.70 49.49 1.40
CA LYS A 142 -31.59 48.43 1.90
C LYS A 142 -31.56 47.22 0.98
N GLU A 143 -31.74 47.42 -0.33
CA GLU A 143 -31.85 46.32 -1.30
C GLU A 143 -30.59 46.13 -2.12
N ARG A 144 -30.15 47.15 -2.87
CA ARG A 144 -29.01 47.00 -3.78
C ARG A 144 -28.03 48.18 -3.74
N LEU A 145 -26.75 47.84 -3.64
CA LEU A 145 -25.63 48.76 -3.72
C LEU A 145 -24.74 48.40 -4.91
N LYS A 146 -24.53 49.33 -5.83
CA LYS A 146 -23.65 49.15 -7.01
C LYS A 146 -22.61 50.26 -7.06
N VAL A 147 -21.36 49.96 -6.73
CA VAL A 147 -20.33 51.01 -6.60
C VAL A 147 -19.04 50.60 -7.30
N THR A 148 -18.44 51.54 -8.04
CA THR A 148 -17.04 51.42 -8.50
C THR A 148 -16.17 52.27 -7.59
N VAL A 149 -15.12 51.69 -7.01
CA VAL A 149 -14.18 52.36 -6.10
C VAL A 149 -12.78 52.21 -6.68
N GLN A 150 -11.94 53.25 -6.60
CA GLN A 150 -10.57 53.12 -7.05
C GLN A 150 -9.77 52.17 -6.16
N GLN A 151 -9.85 52.32 -4.84
CA GLN A 151 -9.14 51.52 -3.84
C GLN A 151 -9.89 51.60 -2.51
N ILE A 152 -9.91 50.50 -1.75
CA ILE A 152 -10.39 50.49 -0.35
C ILE A 152 -9.14 50.35 0.54
N ASP A 153 -8.85 51.40 1.30
CA ASP A 153 -7.65 51.47 2.14
C ASP A 153 -7.80 50.67 3.45
N SER A 154 -6.64 50.24 3.96
CA SER A 154 -6.50 49.62 5.27
C SER A 154 -6.93 50.59 6.38
N VAL A 155 -7.67 50.07 7.35
CA VAL A 155 -8.15 50.84 8.51
C VAL A 155 -7.15 50.77 9.67
N GLN A 156 -6.35 49.70 9.73
CA GLN A 156 -5.35 49.42 10.79
C GLN A 156 -4.21 50.43 10.90
N LYS A 157 -3.80 51.08 9.80
CA LYS A 157 -2.57 51.91 9.75
C LYS A 157 -2.75 53.36 10.23
N THR A 158 -3.92 53.72 10.75
CA THR A 158 -4.24 55.12 11.04
C THR A 158 -4.39 55.38 12.53
N LYS A 159 -3.93 56.55 12.98
CA LYS A 159 -4.17 57.04 14.35
C LYS A 159 -5.66 57.21 14.66
N ASP A 160 -6.54 57.06 13.67
CA ASP A 160 -7.99 57.22 13.79
C ASP A 160 -8.72 55.88 14.01
N ASP A 161 -8.01 54.75 13.96
CA ASP A 161 -8.55 53.44 14.36
C ASP A 161 -8.85 53.43 15.88
N THR A 162 -10.13 53.55 16.24
CA THR A 162 -10.58 53.51 17.63
C THR A 162 -10.61 52.09 18.20
N ALA A 163 -10.66 51.05 17.35
CA ALA A 163 -10.68 49.65 17.78
C ALA A 163 -9.33 49.19 18.34
N HIS A 164 -8.24 49.52 17.67
CA HIS A 164 -6.90 49.22 18.18
C HIS A 164 -6.56 50.08 19.41
N ARG A 165 -6.92 51.38 19.41
CA ARG A 165 -6.62 52.30 20.50
C ARG A 165 -7.38 52.02 21.79
N GLY A 166 -8.69 51.74 21.72
CA GLY A 166 -9.46 51.46 22.93
C GLY A 166 -9.10 50.11 23.56
N PHE A 167 -8.65 49.13 22.75
CA PHE A 167 -8.12 47.87 23.27
C PHE A 167 -6.74 48.03 23.93
N GLU A 168 -5.81 48.77 23.32
CA GLU A 168 -4.52 49.09 23.92
C GLU A 168 -4.68 49.97 25.18
N ALA A 169 -5.61 50.92 25.17
CA ALA A 169 -5.95 51.72 26.35
C ALA A 169 -6.55 50.87 27.49
N TYR A 170 -7.40 49.88 27.17
CA TYR A 170 -7.92 48.93 28.16
C TYR A 170 -6.80 48.06 28.77
N LYS A 171 -5.86 47.58 27.95
CA LYS A 171 -4.68 46.85 28.45
C LYS A 171 -3.85 47.72 29.39
N ASP A 172 -3.60 48.97 29.02
CA ASP A 172 -2.83 49.91 29.84
C ASP A 172 -3.56 50.31 31.13
N GLU A 173 -4.86 50.54 31.07
CA GLU A 173 -5.70 50.88 32.24
C GLU A 173 -5.82 49.71 33.23
N LYS A 174 -5.77 48.46 32.73
CA LYS A 174 -5.81 47.24 33.54
C LYS A 174 -4.43 46.65 33.85
N GLY A 175 -3.34 47.32 33.44
CA GLY A 175 -1.97 46.86 33.69
C GLY A 175 -1.59 45.56 32.97
N LEU A 176 -2.36 45.14 31.97
CA LEU A 176 -2.14 43.95 31.14
C LEU A 176 -1.05 44.22 30.10
N LYS A 177 0.18 44.52 30.55
CA LYS A 177 1.33 44.59 29.65
C LYS A 177 1.71 43.19 29.21
N THR A 178 1.89 43.01 27.91
CA THR A 178 2.52 41.81 27.33
C THR A 178 3.99 41.76 27.74
N SER A 179 4.28 41.24 28.94
CA SER A 179 5.60 40.74 29.30
C SER A 179 5.52 39.23 29.44
N THR A 180 6.30 38.53 28.63
CA THR A 180 6.43 37.07 28.52
C THR A 180 6.87 36.34 29.80
N THR A 181 6.89 36.98 30.97
CA THR A 181 7.24 36.37 32.26
C THR A 181 6.71 37.23 33.41
N ALA A 182 5.58 36.87 34.02
CA ALA A 182 5.31 37.16 35.43
C ALA A 182 4.07 36.41 35.96
N LEU A 183 4.34 35.65 37.01
CA LEU A 183 3.51 34.92 37.97
C LEU A 183 2.09 35.45 38.28
N TYR A 184 1.19 34.46 38.41
CA TYR A 184 -0.14 34.42 39.03
C TYR A 184 -0.41 35.44 40.16
N ASP A 185 -1.46 36.25 39.99
CA ASP A 185 -2.24 36.84 41.09
C ASP A 185 -3.55 36.02 41.26
N PRO A 186 -3.82 35.39 42.42
CA PRO A 186 -4.98 34.52 42.60
C PRO A 186 -6.32 35.26 42.74
N ASN A 187 -6.34 36.59 42.80
CA ASN A 187 -7.56 37.37 43.07
C ASN A 187 -8.25 37.99 41.84
N LEU A 188 -7.72 37.77 40.62
CA LEU A 188 -8.37 38.21 39.38
C LEU A 188 -9.03 37.01 38.68
N SER A 189 -10.36 36.97 38.75
CA SER A 189 -11.20 35.84 38.35
C SER A 189 -10.91 35.31 36.94
N SER A 190 -10.88 33.98 36.82
CA SER A 190 -10.74 33.20 35.57
C SER A 190 -11.71 33.62 34.46
N LEU A 191 -12.82 34.26 34.81
CA LEU A 191 -13.80 34.78 33.88
C LEU A 191 -13.30 35.98 33.07
N THR A 192 -12.45 36.84 33.64
CA THR A 192 -11.91 38.03 32.97
C THR A 192 -10.93 37.62 31.86
N TYR A 193 -10.10 36.61 32.12
CA TYR A 193 -9.23 36.01 31.10
C TYR A 193 -10.01 35.18 30.08
N THR A 194 -11.13 34.55 30.47
CA THR A 194 -12.00 33.82 29.53
C THR A 194 -12.74 34.79 28.60
N VAL A 195 -13.26 35.91 29.11
CA VAL A 195 -13.95 36.93 28.29
C VAL A 195 -12.96 37.73 27.44
N ALA A 196 -11.78 38.07 27.95
CA ALA A 196 -10.70 38.64 27.15
C ALA A 196 -10.25 37.68 26.05
N GLY A 197 -10.15 36.37 26.35
CA GLY A 197 -9.92 35.33 25.36
C GLY A 197 -11.04 35.23 24.31
N LEU A 198 -12.32 35.29 24.70
CA LEU A 198 -13.47 35.24 23.78
C LEU A 198 -13.56 36.50 22.88
N LEU A 199 -13.07 37.65 23.35
CA LEU A 199 -12.93 38.89 22.58
C LEU A 199 -11.69 38.89 21.67
N ASP A 200 -10.57 38.30 22.10
CA ASP A 200 -9.39 38.02 21.28
C ASP A 200 -9.71 37.09 20.09
N ILE A 201 -10.76 36.27 20.19
CA ILE A 201 -11.25 35.37 19.12
C ILE A 201 -12.38 36.04 18.28
N GLY A 202 -12.70 37.31 18.51
CA GLY A 202 -13.63 38.08 17.67
C GLY A 202 -15.10 37.65 17.76
N ILE A 203 -15.55 37.13 18.90
CA ILE A 203 -16.95 36.77 19.12
C ILE A 203 -17.83 38.03 19.23
N ASP A 204 -18.92 38.04 18.48
CA ASP A 204 -19.89 39.14 18.45
C ASP A 204 -20.71 39.17 19.75
N PRO A 205 -20.78 40.32 20.46
CA PRO A 205 -21.66 40.51 21.62
C PRO A 205 -23.14 40.21 21.35
N LYS A 206 -23.56 40.23 20.08
CA LYS A 206 -24.93 39.92 19.62
C LYS A 206 -25.10 38.52 19.03
N SER A 207 -24.07 37.67 19.09
CA SER A 207 -24.21 36.27 18.66
C SER A 207 -25.14 35.49 19.59
N GLU A 208 -25.94 34.57 19.05
CA GLU A 208 -26.73 33.60 19.84
C GLU A 208 -25.86 32.83 20.86
N PHE A 209 -24.54 32.73 20.61
CA PHE A 209 -23.55 32.18 21.53
C PHE A 209 -23.38 33.01 22.81
N MET A 210 -23.31 34.34 22.73
CA MET A 210 -23.28 35.20 23.92
C MET A 210 -24.61 35.18 24.66
N GLU A 211 -25.73 35.02 23.95
CA GLU A 211 -27.05 34.83 24.58
C GLU A 211 -27.16 33.48 25.29
N CYS A 212 -26.54 32.43 24.74
CA CYS A 212 -26.42 31.10 25.34
C CYS A 212 -25.44 31.08 26.53
N LEU A 213 -24.29 31.78 26.44
CA LEU A 213 -23.35 31.97 27.54
C LEU A 213 -23.97 32.79 28.67
N THR A 214 -24.72 33.86 28.35
CA THR A 214 -25.45 34.65 29.34
C THR A 214 -26.58 33.82 29.98
N LYS A 215 -27.29 32.98 29.21
CA LYS A 215 -28.27 32.02 29.75
C LYS A 215 -27.62 30.94 30.62
N ASN A 216 -26.47 30.41 30.23
CA ASN A 216 -25.74 29.39 30.98
C ASN A 216 -25.06 29.98 32.23
N LEU A 217 -24.51 31.20 32.17
CA LEU A 217 -24.02 31.97 33.32
C LEU A 217 -25.16 32.31 34.28
N ASN A 218 -26.34 32.67 33.78
CA ASN A 218 -27.56 32.89 34.58
C ASN A 218 -28.13 31.59 35.18
N ASN A 219 -27.82 30.43 34.59
CA ASN A 219 -28.21 29.12 35.12
C ASN A 219 -27.19 28.56 36.13
N VAL A 220 -25.89 28.88 35.96
CA VAL A 220 -24.81 28.52 36.90
C VAL A 220 -24.83 29.42 38.14
N THR A 221 -25.21 30.70 38.01
CA THR A 221 -25.38 31.64 39.14
C THR A 221 -26.49 31.24 40.11
N LYS A 222 -27.49 30.46 39.67
CA LYS A 222 -28.58 30.02 40.55
C LYS A 222 -28.20 28.96 41.58
N ASN A 223 -27.05 28.30 41.46
CA ASN A 223 -26.77 27.11 42.25
C ASN A 223 -25.57 27.14 43.19
N ASN A 224 -24.65 28.12 43.22
CA ASN A 224 -23.50 28.09 44.17
C ASN A 224 -22.72 29.42 44.40
N LEU A 225 -23.31 30.61 44.24
CA LEU A 225 -22.60 31.89 44.50
C LEU A 225 -23.29 32.72 45.59
N THR A 226 -22.51 33.45 46.38
CA THR A 226 -23.03 34.39 47.37
C THR A 226 -23.58 35.66 46.67
N LYS A 227 -24.56 36.35 47.27
CA LYS A 227 -25.20 37.55 46.69
C LYS A 227 -24.21 38.65 46.29
N ASP A 228 -23.08 38.75 46.98
CA ASP A 228 -22.04 39.74 46.69
C ASP A 228 -21.20 39.35 45.47
N GLU A 229 -20.96 38.06 45.24
CA GLU A 229 -20.30 37.55 44.03
C GLU A 229 -21.20 37.65 42.80
N GLU A 230 -22.51 37.39 42.97
CA GLU A 230 -23.52 37.57 41.93
C GLU A 230 -23.62 39.04 41.50
N ASN A 231 -23.66 39.98 42.46
CA ASN A 231 -23.66 41.41 42.20
C ASN A 231 -22.35 41.89 41.56
N ASN A 232 -21.19 41.34 41.95
CA ASN A 232 -19.90 41.70 41.37
C ASN A 232 -19.78 41.20 39.91
N LEU A 233 -20.26 39.99 39.61
CA LEU A 233 -20.35 39.44 38.25
C LEU A 233 -21.34 40.21 37.38
N GLN A 234 -22.52 40.55 37.90
CA GLN A 234 -23.49 41.39 37.19
C GLN A 234 -22.96 42.80 36.96
N ASN A 235 -22.20 43.36 37.90
CA ASN A 235 -21.52 44.64 37.73
C ASN A 235 -20.38 44.55 36.71
N GLN A 236 -19.61 43.45 36.67
CA GLN A 236 -18.57 43.24 35.66
C GLN A 236 -19.18 43.06 34.25
N CYS A 237 -20.22 42.25 34.12
CA CYS A 237 -20.95 42.08 32.86
C CYS A 237 -21.65 43.38 32.43
N SER A 238 -22.24 44.15 33.35
CA SER A 238 -22.87 45.44 33.04
C SER A 238 -21.85 46.52 32.70
N THR A 239 -20.64 46.47 33.28
CA THR A 239 -19.53 47.38 32.94
C THR A 239 -18.92 47.02 31.59
N ILE A 240 -18.75 45.74 31.25
CA ILE A 240 -18.31 45.29 29.93
C ILE A 240 -19.35 45.65 28.87
N LYS A 241 -20.64 45.47 29.19
CA LYS A 241 -21.76 45.84 28.31
C LYS A 241 -21.87 47.36 28.16
N SER A 242 -21.65 48.13 29.23
CA SER A 242 -21.62 49.60 29.16
C SER A 242 -20.41 50.10 28.39
N LEU A 243 -19.22 49.49 28.51
CA LEU A 243 -18.03 49.80 27.71
C LEU A 243 -18.23 49.44 26.22
N LEU A 244 -18.87 48.31 25.91
CA LEU A 244 -19.26 47.93 24.55
C LEU A 244 -20.37 48.82 23.97
N GLU A 245 -21.21 49.44 24.81
CA GLU A 245 -22.29 50.35 24.42
C GLU A 245 -21.84 51.83 24.35
N THR A 246 -20.78 52.22 25.09
CA THR A 246 -20.25 53.60 25.16
C THR A 246 -19.10 53.84 24.17
N GLU A 247 -18.25 52.86 23.90
CA GLU A 247 -17.24 52.90 22.83
C GLU A 247 -17.82 52.19 21.61
N LYS A 248 -18.31 52.96 20.64
CA LYS A 248 -18.77 52.44 19.35
C LYS A 248 -17.55 52.01 18.53
N TRP A 249 -17.12 50.76 18.72
CA TRP A 249 -16.04 50.12 17.96
C TRP A 249 -16.44 50.00 16.49
N HIS A 250 -16.05 50.95 15.63
CA HIS A 250 -16.63 51.07 14.28
C HIS A 250 -15.54 50.90 13.22
N ARG A 251 -15.54 49.73 12.60
CA ARG A 251 -14.92 49.54 11.30
C ARG A 251 -15.89 50.04 10.23
N GLY A 252 -15.38 50.77 9.24
CA GLY A 252 -16.23 51.29 8.18
C GLY A 252 -17.01 50.16 7.51
N THR A 253 -18.28 50.40 7.22
CA THR A 253 -19.18 49.35 6.71
C THR A 253 -19.83 49.76 5.39
N ILE A 254 -19.79 48.87 4.41
CA ILE A 254 -20.49 48.91 3.13
C ILE A 254 -21.54 47.81 3.15
N LYS A 255 -22.83 48.16 3.27
CA LYS A 255 -23.90 47.21 3.58
C LYS A 255 -25.12 47.32 2.67
N ALA A 256 -25.58 46.19 2.16
CA ALA A 256 -26.87 46.05 1.49
C ALA A 256 -27.31 44.57 1.44
N ASN A 257 -28.58 44.29 1.11
CA ASN A 257 -29.02 42.93 0.82
C ASN A 257 -28.22 42.33 -0.38
N SER A 258 -28.09 43.09 -1.47
CA SER A 258 -27.29 42.75 -2.65
C SER A 258 -26.23 43.83 -2.94
N ILE A 259 -24.98 43.41 -3.11
CA ILE A 259 -23.82 44.28 -3.33
C ILE A 259 -23.15 43.90 -4.66
N GLU A 260 -22.87 44.88 -5.50
CA GLU A 260 -22.03 44.75 -6.70
C GLU A 260 -20.92 45.82 -6.64
N ILE A 261 -19.71 45.44 -6.27
CA ILE A 261 -18.58 46.35 -6.13
C ILE A 261 -17.49 46.01 -7.14
N LYS A 262 -16.95 47.06 -7.79
CA LYS A 262 -15.75 46.97 -8.61
C LYS A 262 -14.65 47.83 -7.99
N VAL A 263 -13.53 47.23 -7.63
CA VAL A 263 -12.35 47.91 -7.09
C VAL A 263 -11.25 47.94 -8.15
N GLU A 264 -10.81 49.14 -8.55
CA GLU A 264 -9.85 49.30 -9.66
C GLU A 264 -8.39 49.03 -9.28
N LYS A 265 -8.08 49.00 -7.98
CA LYS A 265 -6.79 48.63 -7.39
C LYS A 265 -7.04 47.61 -6.26
N ASP A 266 -6.51 47.86 -5.07
CA ASP A 266 -6.58 46.92 -3.94
C ASP A 266 -7.81 47.14 -3.04
N CYS A 267 -8.28 46.05 -2.44
CA CYS A 267 -9.26 46.04 -1.36
C CYS A 267 -8.59 45.53 -0.08
N GLN A 268 -8.03 46.43 0.72
CA GLN A 268 -7.19 46.06 1.87
C GLN A 268 -7.98 45.51 3.07
N ASP A 269 -9.31 45.66 3.09
CA ASP A 269 -10.15 45.09 4.15
C ASP A 269 -11.54 44.67 3.64
N LEU A 270 -11.69 43.37 3.35
CA LEU A 270 -12.93 42.73 2.93
C LEU A 270 -14.03 42.79 3.99
N ALA A 271 -13.67 42.91 5.28
CA ALA A 271 -14.67 42.91 6.35
C ALA A 271 -15.54 44.17 6.38
N GLN A 272 -15.15 45.23 5.66
CA GLN A 272 -16.01 46.37 5.44
C GLN A 272 -17.24 46.00 4.60
N ILE A 273 -17.20 44.94 3.80
CA ILE A 273 -18.28 44.58 2.87
C ILE A 273 -19.20 43.53 3.53
N GLN A 274 -20.48 43.88 3.68
CA GLN A 274 -21.47 43.03 4.36
C GLN A 274 -22.78 42.97 3.58
N GLY A 275 -23.11 41.80 3.02
CA GLY A 275 -24.41 41.60 2.35
C GLY A 275 -24.83 40.15 2.25
N ASN A 276 -26.09 39.91 1.88
CA ASN A 276 -26.60 38.55 1.66
C ASN A 276 -26.12 37.98 0.32
N PHE A 277 -25.95 38.84 -0.69
CA PHE A 277 -25.40 38.50 -2.00
C PHE A 277 -24.34 39.52 -2.38
N VAL A 278 -23.07 39.13 -2.38
CA VAL A 278 -21.94 40.01 -2.66
C VAL A 278 -21.27 39.57 -3.95
N LYS A 279 -21.27 40.44 -4.96
CA LYS A 279 -20.45 40.31 -6.15
C LYS A 279 -19.33 41.32 -6.12
N LEU A 280 -18.08 40.86 -6.06
CA LEU A 280 -16.90 41.71 -5.89
C LEU A 280 -15.88 41.42 -7.00
N ALA A 281 -15.47 42.45 -7.73
CA ALA A 281 -14.38 42.36 -8.70
C ALA A 281 -13.26 43.31 -8.31
N VAL A 282 -12.06 42.80 -8.03
CA VAL A 282 -10.88 43.57 -7.59
C VAL A 282 -9.77 43.40 -8.62
N LYS A 283 -9.32 44.49 -9.24
CA LYS A 283 -8.22 44.44 -10.22
C LYS A 283 -6.83 44.31 -9.58
N GLY A 284 -6.69 44.68 -8.31
CA GLY A 284 -5.49 44.47 -7.50
C GLY A 284 -5.63 43.25 -6.58
N SER A 285 -5.09 43.35 -5.37
CA SER A 285 -5.20 42.32 -4.32
C SER A 285 -6.33 42.62 -3.33
N ALA A 286 -6.81 41.58 -2.65
CA ALA A 286 -7.82 41.70 -1.59
C ALA A 286 -7.29 41.12 -0.27
N ALA A 287 -7.65 41.73 0.87
CA ALA A 287 -7.23 41.23 2.17
C ALA A 287 -8.35 41.32 3.22
N CYS A 288 -8.38 40.37 4.14
CA CYS A 288 -9.14 40.41 5.38
C CYS A 288 -8.12 40.47 6.53
N GLU A 289 -7.84 41.66 7.07
CA GLU A 289 -6.76 41.91 8.04
C GLU A 289 -6.90 41.09 9.36
N ALA A 290 -5.84 40.95 10.16
CA ALA A 290 -5.80 40.03 11.31
C ALA A 290 -6.90 40.24 12.37
N ASN A 291 -7.31 41.50 12.60
CA ASN A 291 -8.34 41.86 13.59
C ASN A 291 -9.71 42.09 12.93
N SER A 292 -9.92 41.50 11.75
CA SER A 292 -11.13 41.64 10.94
C SER A 292 -12.11 40.51 11.16
N LYS A 293 -13.40 40.82 11.09
CA LYS A 293 -14.44 39.81 10.90
C LYS A 293 -15.25 40.13 9.64
N TRP A 294 -14.95 39.40 8.57
CA TRP A 294 -15.74 39.45 7.36
C TRP A 294 -16.95 38.53 7.49
N SER A 295 -18.17 39.11 7.43
CA SER A 295 -19.42 38.37 7.55
C SER A 295 -20.34 38.71 6.38
N SER A 296 -20.75 37.72 5.60
CA SER A 296 -21.66 37.87 4.46
C SER A 296 -22.41 36.58 4.17
N GLY A 297 -23.45 36.65 3.32
CA GLY A 297 -24.17 35.48 2.83
C GLY A 297 -23.38 34.78 1.72
N VAL A 298 -23.87 34.86 0.49
CA VAL A 298 -23.23 34.30 -0.70
C VAL A 298 -22.25 35.32 -1.29
N VAL A 299 -21.00 34.92 -1.49
CA VAL A 299 -19.94 35.75 -2.07
C VAL A 299 -19.50 35.17 -3.41
N ASP A 300 -19.49 35.99 -4.46
CA ASP A 300 -18.87 35.73 -5.77
C ASP A 300 -17.79 36.79 -6.00
N MET A 301 -16.53 36.39 -5.84
CA MET A 301 -15.37 37.29 -5.81
C MET A 301 -14.34 36.91 -6.88
N GLU A 302 -13.97 37.89 -7.70
CA GLU A 302 -12.90 37.79 -8.69
C GLU A 302 -11.80 38.82 -8.37
N VAL A 303 -10.57 38.36 -8.17
CA VAL A 303 -9.41 39.16 -7.78
C VAL A 303 -8.28 38.89 -8.76
N SER A 304 -7.75 39.90 -9.45
CA SER A 304 -6.64 39.69 -10.39
C SER A 304 -5.30 39.46 -9.67
N GLY A 305 -5.13 39.98 -8.45
CA GLY A 305 -3.98 39.76 -7.58
C GLY A 305 -4.17 38.62 -6.58
N SER A 306 -3.60 38.78 -5.38
CA SER A 306 -3.67 37.79 -4.29
C SER A 306 -4.84 38.09 -3.33
N VAL A 307 -5.26 37.06 -2.59
CA VAL A 307 -6.28 37.13 -1.54
C VAL A 307 -5.67 36.68 -0.21
N ASP A 308 -5.54 37.59 0.74
CA ASP A 308 -4.95 37.29 2.05
C ASP A 308 -6.03 37.30 3.14
N ILE A 309 -6.22 36.19 3.84
CA ILE A 309 -7.14 36.06 4.97
C ILE A 309 -6.30 35.94 6.24
N ALA A 310 -6.13 37.06 6.93
CA ALA A 310 -5.46 37.14 8.23
C ALA A 310 -6.44 37.07 9.40
N GLY A 311 -7.66 37.57 9.21
CA GLY A 311 -8.72 37.61 10.23
C GLY A 311 -9.70 36.45 10.15
N THR A 312 -10.93 36.72 10.57
CA THR A 312 -12.05 35.76 10.53
C THR A 312 -12.96 36.04 9.33
N ALA A 313 -13.24 35.04 8.52
CA ALA A 313 -14.27 35.06 7.48
C ALA A 313 -15.40 34.10 7.86
N LYS A 314 -16.65 34.58 7.94
CA LYS A 314 -17.86 33.79 8.18
C LYS A 314 -18.85 34.03 7.05
N LEU A 315 -18.92 33.11 6.10
CA LEU A 315 -19.73 33.24 4.89
C LEU A 315 -20.75 32.11 4.81
N TYR A 316 -21.90 32.34 4.19
CA TYR A 316 -22.84 31.26 3.91
C TYR A 316 -22.31 30.34 2.81
N ALA A 317 -21.90 30.93 1.68
CA ALA A 317 -21.24 30.25 0.57
C ALA A 317 -20.26 31.21 -0.12
N ALA A 318 -19.19 30.69 -0.70
CA ALA A 318 -18.18 31.53 -1.34
C ALA A 318 -17.68 30.90 -2.64
N LYS A 319 -17.58 31.72 -3.68
CA LYS A 319 -16.80 31.47 -4.88
C LYS A 319 -15.71 32.52 -4.97
N ILE A 320 -14.44 32.11 -4.91
CA ILE A 320 -13.29 33.01 -4.95
C ILE A 320 -12.37 32.61 -6.11
N ILE A 321 -12.17 33.52 -7.05
CA ILE A 321 -11.22 33.40 -8.14
C ILE A 321 -10.08 34.39 -7.88
N ALA A 322 -8.88 33.89 -7.58
CA ALA A 322 -7.67 34.67 -7.34
C ALA A 322 -6.65 34.43 -8.46
N GLY A 323 -6.30 35.48 -9.22
CA GLY A 323 -5.26 35.40 -10.26
C GLY A 323 -3.87 35.15 -9.69
N GLY A 324 -3.65 35.51 -8.42
CA GLY A 324 -2.44 35.24 -7.64
C GLY A 324 -2.63 34.13 -6.60
N LYS A 325 -2.09 34.37 -5.40
CA LYS A 325 -2.12 33.42 -4.30
C LYS A 325 -3.35 33.66 -3.41
N LEU A 326 -3.99 32.61 -2.92
CA LEU A 326 -4.88 32.67 -1.77
C LEU A 326 -4.10 32.22 -0.53
N GLU A 327 -3.87 33.13 0.42
CA GLU A 327 -3.14 32.84 1.66
C GLU A 327 -4.05 33.01 2.88
N CYS A 328 -4.14 31.97 3.70
CA CYS A 328 -4.76 32.01 5.02
C CYS A 328 -3.63 32.02 6.06
N LEU A 329 -3.46 33.11 6.81
CA LEU A 329 -2.34 33.26 7.76
C LEU A 329 -2.58 32.48 9.07
N PRO A 330 -1.53 32.25 9.88
CA PRO A 330 -1.71 31.68 11.22
C PRO A 330 -2.74 32.45 12.04
N LYS A 331 -3.58 31.74 12.80
CA LYS A 331 -4.70 32.25 13.63
C LYS A 331 -5.93 32.78 12.87
N SER A 332 -5.92 32.79 11.54
CA SER A 332 -7.12 33.09 10.76
C SER A 332 -8.16 31.98 10.89
N ASN A 333 -9.44 32.34 10.73
CA ASN A 333 -10.57 31.41 10.80
C ASN A 333 -11.50 31.63 9.59
N VAL A 334 -11.72 30.60 8.79
CA VAL A 334 -12.63 30.60 7.65
C VAL A 334 -13.76 29.61 7.93
N GLY A 335 -14.94 30.15 8.27
CA GLY A 335 -16.18 29.40 8.45
C GLY A 335 -17.11 29.57 7.25
N ILE A 336 -17.46 28.49 6.57
CA ILE A 336 -18.37 28.47 5.42
C ILE A 336 -19.55 27.52 5.70
N CYS A 337 -20.78 28.03 5.70
CA CYS A 337 -21.96 27.22 6.06
C CYS A 337 -22.40 26.22 4.98
N SER A 338 -21.97 26.38 3.74
CA SER A 338 -22.35 25.52 2.60
C SER A 338 -21.11 25.24 1.74
N VAL A 339 -21.05 25.74 0.52
CA VAL A 339 -20.00 25.47 -0.46
C VAL A 339 -18.91 26.54 -0.46
N PHE A 340 -17.65 26.10 -0.49
CA PHE A 340 -16.51 26.94 -0.84
C PHE A 340 -15.89 26.47 -2.17
N ASP A 341 -16.06 27.25 -3.23
CA ASP A 341 -15.45 27.06 -4.55
C ASP A 341 -14.28 28.03 -4.72
N LEU A 342 -13.05 27.51 -4.76
CA LEU A 342 -11.85 28.32 -4.91
C LEU A 342 -11.09 27.98 -6.19
N ASN A 343 -10.71 29.02 -6.92
CA ASN A 343 -9.80 28.97 -8.04
C ASN A 343 -8.64 29.92 -7.74
N ALA A 344 -7.41 29.42 -7.69
CA ALA A 344 -6.24 30.23 -7.38
C ALA A 344 -5.02 29.79 -8.18
N ASN A 345 -4.07 30.69 -8.41
CA ASN A 345 -2.78 30.28 -8.94
C ASN A 345 -1.98 29.48 -7.91
N GLU A 346 -2.00 29.89 -6.64
CA GLU A 346 -1.39 29.17 -5.51
C GLU A 346 -2.31 29.23 -4.28
N LEU A 347 -2.35 28.15 -3.49
CA LEU A 347 -3.08 28.11 -2.22
C LEU A 347 -2.08 27.84 -1.08
N LYS A 348 -2.13 28.67 -0.04
CA LYS A 348 -1.44 28.40 1.22
C LYS A 348 -2.38 28.58 2.39
N ASN A 349 -2.59 27.53 3.16
CA ASN A 349 -3.35 27.58 4.40
C ASN A 349 -2.44 27.39 5.61
N SER A 350 -2.62 28.23 6.62
CA SER A 350 -2.01 28.13 7.95
C SER A 350 -3.02 28.40 9.07
N GLY A 351 -4.32 28.39 8.76
CA GLY A 351 -5.41 28.71 9.68
C GLY A 351 -6.46 27.60 9.82
N LEU A 352 -7.54 27.92 10.51
CA LEU A 352 -8.69 27.03 10.71
C LEU A 352 -9.72 27.24 9.61
N TRP A 353 -10.09 26.16 8.91
CA TRP A 353 -11.15 26.11 7.92
C TRP A 353 -12.24 25.16 8.40
N GLU A 354 -13.46 25.67 8.56
CA GLU A 354 -14.66 24.90 8.92
C GLU A 354 -15.71 25.08 7.82
N ILE A 355 -15.94 24.05 7.02
CA ILE A 355 -16.80 24.10 5.82
C ILE A 355 -17.85 23.00 5.93
N ASN A 356 -19.11 23.38 6.12
CA ASN A 356 -20.17 22.44 6.52
C ASN A 356 -20.66 21.49 5.43
N GLU A 357 -20.46 21.78 4.14
CA GLU A 357 -20.90 20.89 3.06
C GLU A 357 -19.74 20.38 2.20
N LYS A 358 -19.08 21.27 1.43
CA LYS A 358 -17.98 20.87 0.55
C LYS A 358 -17.01 21.99 0.21
N LEU A 359 -15.75 21.61 0.03
CA LEU A 359 -14.65 22.42 -0.46
C LEU A 359 -14.26 21.94 -1.87
N ILE A 360 -14.29 22.84 -2.85
CA ILE A 360 -13.85 22.59 -4.23
C ILE A 360 -12.65 23.48 -4.50
N MET A 361 -11.53 22.87 -4.91
CA MET A 361 -10.27 23.56 -5.16
C MET A 361 -9.77 23.33 -6.57
N HIS A 362 -9.51 24.42 -7.29
CA HIS A 362 -8.83 24.44 -8.58
C HIS A 362 -7.56 25.29 -8.44
N VAL A 363 -6.39 24.66 -8.35
CA VAL A 363 -5.11 25.34 -8.11
C VAL A 363 -4.14 25.10 -9.25
N GLU A 364 -3.69 26.18 -9.90
CA GLU A 364 -2.83 26.10 -11.10
C GLU A 364 -1.37 25.74 -10.81
N LYS A 365 -0.89 25.95 -9.58
CA LYS A 365 0.45 25.56 -9.13
C LYS A 365 0.38 24.75 -7.85
N ASN A 366 0.76 25.35 -6.72
CA ASN A 366 1.00 24.64 -5.46
C ASN A 366 -0.14 24.88 -4.47
N CYS A 367 -0.50 23.82 -3.76
CA CYS A 367 -1.47 23.80 -2.67
C CYS A 367 -0.77 23.35 -1.39
N ILE A 368 -0.52 24.27 -0.46
CA ILE A 368 0.30 24.04 0.73
C ILE A 368 -0.53 24.25 1.99
N PHE A 369 -0.66 23.21 2.79
CA PHE A 369 -1.16 23.30 4.15
C PHE A 369 0.03 23.21 5.10
N THR A 370 0.17 24.19 6.00
CA THR A 370 1.24 24.21 7.01
C THR A 370 0.79 23.49 8.29
N ASN A 371 1.71 23.36 9.25
CA ASN A 371 1.49 22.60 10.49
C ASN A 371 0.38 23.20 11.37
N GLU A 372 0.12 24.50 11.21
CA GLU A 372 -0.95 25.25 11.89
C GLU A 372 -2.32 25.10 11.21
N SER A 373 -2.39 24.38 10.08
CA SER A 373 -3.64 24.19 9.35
C SER A 373 -4.58 23.26 10.11
N HIS A 374 -5.84 23.66 10.18
CA HIS A 374 -6.92 22.80 10.65
C HIS A 374 -8.04 22.84 9.62
N LEU A 375 -8.40 21.70 9.04
CA LEU A 375 -9.46 21.61 8.06
C LEU A 375 -10.54 20.64 8.54
N GLN A 376 -11.77 21.14 8.63
CA GLN A 376 -12.95 20.35 8.93
C GLN A 376 -13.99 20.53 7.82
N THR A 377 -14.30 19.46 7.10
CA THR A 377 -15.34 19.50 6.05
C THR A 377 -15.82 18.12 5.63
N PRO A 378 -17.10 17.89 5.29
CA PRO A 378 -17.54 16.58 4.81
C PRO A 378 -16.90 16.14 3.50
N LEU A 379 -16.64 17.05 2.56
CA LEU A 379 -16.11 16.69 1.24
C LEU A 379 -15.06 17.68 0.76
N VAL A 380 -13.90 17.16 0.36
CA VAL A 380 -12.88 17.92 -0.37
C VAL A 380 -12.74 17.35 -1.78
N VAL A 381 -12.89 18.21 -2.79
CA VAL A 381 -12.58 17.91 -4.19
C VAL A 381 -11.48 18.86 -4.65
N GLY A 382 -10.28 18.34 -4.88
CA GLY A 382 -9.11 19.12 -5.26
C GLY A 382 -8.54 18.72 -6.61
N HIS A 383 -8.32 19.71 -7.47
CA HIS A 383 -7.53 19.61 -8.70
C HIS A 383 -6.37 20.60 -8.61
N VAL A 384 -5.17 20.08 -8.41
CA VAL A 384 -3.93 20.86 -8.24
C VAL A 384 -2.96 20.47 -9.36
N LYS A 385 -2.49 21.41 -10.18
CA LYS A 385 -1.67 21.02 -11.35
C LYS A 385 -0.23 20.61 -11.01
N GLU A 386 0.32 21.11 -9.90
CA GLU A 386 1.69 20.79 -9.49
C GLU A 386 1.68 20.04 -8.14
N VAL A 387 2.05 20.70 -7.05
CA VAL A 387 2.33 20.03 -5.77
C VAL A 387 1.23 20.28 -4.75
N THR A 388 0.76 19.21 -4.11
CA THR A 388 -0.10 19.26 -2.92
C THR A 388 0.68 18.82 -1.68
N GLN A 389 0.87 19.72 -0.73
CA GLN A 389 1.55 19.44 0.53
C GLN A 389 0.52 19.47 1.68
N LEU A 390 0.34 18.34 2.35
CA LEU A 390 -0.60 18.17 3.43
C LEU A 390 0.14 18.23 4.78
N SER A 391 -0.38 19.04 5.70
CA SER A 391 0.12 19.16 7.08
C SER A 391 -1.02 19.64 7.99
N GLY A 392 -0.80 19.61 9.30
CA GLY A 392 -1.79 19.98 10.29
C GLY A 392 -2.87 18.91 10.46
N SER A 393 -4.04 19.28 10.99
CA SER A 393 -5.13 18.36 11.32
C SER A 393 -6.26 18.44 10.31
N TRP A 394 -6.64 17.30 9.75
CA TRP A 394 -7.70 17.16 8.76
C TRP A 394 -8.77 16.23 9.31
N LEU A 395 -10.00 16.74 9.43
CA LEU A 395 -11.19 15.97 9.81
C LEU A 395 -12.19 16.05 8.66
N ILE A 396 -12.19 15.01 7.83
CA ILE A 396 -12.96 15.00 6.58
C ILE A 396 -13.71 13.68 6.44
N ASP A 397 -14.93 13.68 5.90
CA ASP A 397 -15.61 12.43 5.56
C ASP A 397 -15.02 11.86 4.25
N LYS A 398 -15.05 12.62 3.15
CA LYS A 398 -14.53 12.20 1.84
C LYS A 398 -13.46 13.11 1.25
N LEU A 399 -12.32 12.54 0.87
CA LEU A 399 -11.22 13.23 0.20
C LEU A 399 -11.07 12.75 -1.25
N GLN A 400 -11.11 13.68 -2.21
CA GLN A 400 -10.82 13.41 -3.62
C GLN A 400 -9.80 14.42 -4.14
N ILE A 401 -8.58 13.98 -4.41
CA ILE A 401 -7.50 14.87 -4.89
C ILE A 401 -6.86 14.29 -6.15
N ILE A 402 -6.71 15.16 -7.16
CA ILE A 402 -5.88 14.93 -8.34
C ILE A 402 -4.77 15.98 -8.32
N THR A 403 -3.53 15.51 -8.30
CA THR A 403 -2.33 16.36 -8.24
C THR A 403 -1.18 15.74 -9.02
N LYS A 404 -0.15 16.51 -9.40
CA LYS A 404 1.05 15.92 -10.00
C LYS A 404 1.90 15.23 -8.93
N ASP A 405 2.19 15.93 -7.84
CA ASP A 405 2.86 15.36 -6.66
C ASP A 405 2.02 15.60 -5.39
N LEU A 406 1.96 14.62 -4.48
CA LEU A 406 1.36 14.73 -3.17
C LEU A 406 2.38 14.36 -2.09
N SER A 407 2.55 15.24 -1.10
CA SER A 407 3.41 15.00 0.06
C SER A 407 2.67 15.27 1.36
N SER A 408 2.45 14.23 2.16
CA SER A 408 1.95 14.36 3.54
C SER A 408 3.13 14.49 4.49
N LEU A 409 3.27 15.63 5.17
CA LEU A 409 4.37 15.87 6.11
C LEU A 409 4.19 15.13 7.45
N LYS A 410 5.27 15.05 8.25
CA LYS A 410 5.26 14.45 9.60
C LYS A 410 4.19 14.99 10.55
N SER A 411 3.86 16.27 10.42
CA SER A 411 2.84 16.95 11.21
C SER A 411 1.41 16.76 10.68
N ALA A 412 1.23 16.03 9.57
CA ALA A 412 -0.08 15.76 9.01
C ALA A 412 -0.78 14.65 9.81
N ILE A 413 -1.97 14.96 10.31
CA ILE A 413 -2.88 14.03 10.98
C ILE A 413 -4.20 14.07 10.22
N LEU A 414 -4.47 13.03 9.43
CA LEU A 414 -5.66 12.95 8.59
C LEU A 414 -6.61 11.90 9.15
N ASN A 415 -7.79 12.34 9.60
CA ASN A 415 -8.91 11.48 9.97
C ASN A 415 -9.97 11.58 8.88
N LEU A 416 -10.09 10.52 8.09
CA LEU A 416 -10.90 10.43 6.89
C LEU A 416 -11.90 9.27 7.02
N SER A 417 -13.08 9.35 6.42
CA SER A 417 -13.92 8.17 6.25
C SER A 417 -13.61 7.45 4.94
N GLU A 418 -13.40 8.19 3.84
CA GLU A 418 -12.97 7.67 2.53
C GLU A 418 -11.96 8.61 1.86
N ALA A 419 -11.03 8.04 1.09
CA ALA A 419 -10.04 8.83 0.36
C ALA A 419 -9.73 8.24 -1.03
N SER A 420 -9.69 9.10 -2.05
CA SER A 420 -9.23 8.79 -3.41
C SER A 420 -8.19 9.81 -3.82
N VAL A 421 -6.95 9.34 -4.00
CA VAL A 421 -5.79 10.16 -4.32
C VAL A 421 -5.20 9.70 -5.65
N THR A 422 -5.13 10.63 -6.61
CA THR A 422 -4.39 10.45 -7.86
C THR A 422 -3.22 11.43 -7.89
N ALA A 423 -2.01 10.91 -7.73
CA ALA A 423 -0.77 11.66 -7.86
C ALA A 423 -0.07 11.25 -9.16
N GLU A 424 -0.05 12.10 -10.19
CA GLU A 424 0.44 11.70 -11.52
C GLU A 424 1.90 11.22 -11.52
N ASN A 425 2.71 11.72 -10.58
CA ASN A 425 4.13 11.42 -10.49
C ASN A 425 4.54 10.84 -9.12
N LEU A 426 4.35 11.55 -8.00
CA LEU A 426 4.81 11.09 -6.67
C LEU A 426 3.70 11.14 -5.61
N PHE A 427 3.52 10.05 -4.87
CA PHE A 427 2.83 10.02 -3.58
C PHE A 427 3.87 9.78 -2.49
N SER A 428 4.01 10.72 -1.56
CA SER A 428 4.92 10.66 -0.42
C SER A 428 4.16 10.82 0.89
N ASN A 429 4.37 9.90 1.83
CA ASN A 429 3.76 9.96 3.15
C ASN A 429 4.78 9.90 4.30
N ASP A 430 4.82 10.96 5.08
CA ASP A 430 5.52 11.05 6.37
C ASP A 430 4.58 11.20 7.56
N GLY A 431 3.26 11.33 7.30
CA GLY A 431 2.26 11.64 8.31
C GLY A 431 1.45 10.44 8.78
N GLN A 432 0.35 10.74 9.49
CA GLN A 432 -0.57 9.76 10.05
C GLN A 432 -1.91 9.84 9.32
N TRP A 433 -2.25 8.76 8.60
CA TRP A 433 -3.52 8.63 7.89
C TRP A 433 -4.39 7.59 8.60
N LYS A 434 -5.56 8.00 9.07
CA LYS A 434 -6.58 7.13 9.64
C LYS A 434 -7.85 7.23 8.79
N ILE A 435 -8.13 6.19 8.02
CA ILE A 435 -9.25 6.08 7.11
C ILE A 435 -10.23 5.04 7.66
N GLU A 436 -11.51 5.37 7.83
CA GLU A 436 -12.51 4.44 8.40
C GLU A 436 -12.94 3.35 7.40
N ASN A 437 -13.14 3.70 6.13
CA ASN A 437 -13.64 2.79 5.11
C ASN A 437 -12.55 2.48 4.07
N ASN A 438 -12.55 3.20 2.95
CA ASN A 438 -11.76 2.85 1.76
C ASN A 438 -10.72 3.91 1.39
N LEU A 439 -9.56 3.44 0.92
CA LEU A 439 -8.47 4.26 0.42
C LEU A 439 -8.07 3.79 -0.98
N ASP A 440 -8.12 4.67 -1.97
CA ASP A 440 -7.61 4.42 -3.31
C ASP A 440 -6.44 5.38 -3.62
N ILE A 441 -5.25 4.81 -3.88
CA ILE A 441 -4.06 5.55 -4.28
C ILE A 441 -3.67 5.12 -5.69
N THR A 442 -3.55 6.08 -6.60
CA THR A 442 -2.96 5.89 -7.92
C THR A 442 -1.78 6.84 -8.09
N THR A 443 -0.59 6.28 -8.32
CA THR A 443 0.64 7.05 -8.50
C THR A 443 1.61 6.41 -9.48
N LYS A 444 2.57 7.18 -10.00
CA LYS A 444 3.73 6.60 -10.68
C LYS A 444 4.76 6.08 -9.68
N VAL A 445 5.11 6.91 -8.71
CA VAL A 445 6.10 6.60 -7.67
C VAL A 445 5.44 6.69 -6.29
N ILE A 446 5.63 5.66 -5.47
CA ILE A 446 5.19 5.66 -4.06
C ILE A 446 6.40 5.76 -3.12
N GLU A 447 6.24 6.56 -2.07
CA GLU A 447 7.22 6.77 -1.01
C GLU A 447 6.49 6.87 0.33
N GLN A 448 7.05 6.22 1.35
CA GLN A 448 6.61 6.38 2.73
C GLN A 448 7.83 6.30 3.64
N SER A 449 8.00 7.27 4.53
CA SER A 449 9.10 7.23 5.50
C SER A 449 8.81 6.23 6.62
N PHE A 450 9.84 5.91 7.41
CA PHE A 450 9.71 5.00 8.56
C PHE A 450 8.72 5.47 9.63
N ASP A 451 8.49 6.79 9.74
CA ASP A 451 7.53 7.37 10.68
C ASP A 451 6.10 7.44 10.09
N GLY A 452 5.97 7.27 8.77
CA GLY A 452 4.70 7.31 8.06
C GLY A 452 3.81 6.13 8.41
N CYS A 453 2.53 6.38 8.62
CA CYS A 453 1.54 5.38 8.99
C CYS A 453 0.24 5.58 8.22
N ILE A 454 -0.28 4.49 7.64
CA ILE A 454 -1.57 4.46 6.97
C ILE A 454 -2.40 3.33 7.62
N LYS A 455 -3.56 3.67 8.16
CA LYS A 455 -4.53 2.72 8.73
C LYS A 455 -5.87 2.88 8.04
N VAL A 456 -6.40 1.80 7.49
CA VAL A 456 -7.65 1.76 6.72
C VAL A 456 -8.59 0.73 7.33
N GLY A 457 -9.80 1.11 7.72
CA GLY A 457 -10.70 0.20 8.41
C GLY A 457 -11.30 -0.91 7.53
N HIS A 458 -11.41 -0.70 6.21
CA HIS A 458 -11.92 -1.70 5.26
C HIS A 458 -10.93 -2.05 4.14
N ALA A 459 -10.99 -1.38 2.99
CA ALA A 459 -10.21 -1.77 1.81
C ALA A 459 -9.24 -0.68 1.36
N ALA A 460 -8.03 -1.07 1.02
CA ALA A 460 -7.02 -0.19 0.45
C ALA A 460 -6.57 -0.68 -0.92
N THR A 461 -6.61 0.20 -1.92
CA THR A 461 -6.09 -0.05 -3.27
C THR A 461 -4.87 0.82 -3.52
N VAL A 462 -3.75 0.23 -3.90
CA VAL A 462 -2.52 0.94 -4.27
C VAL A 462 -2.13 0.57 -5.70
N LYS A 463 -2.13 1.53 -6.62
CA LYS A 463 -1.67 1.39 -8.00
C LYS A 463 -0.39 2.19 -8.18
N ALA A 464 0.74 1.53 -8.40
CA ALA A 464 2.05 2.19 -8.54
C ALA A 464 2.96 1.53 -9.59
N PHE A 465 3.77 2.33 -10.30
CA PHE A 465 4.79 1.81 -11.24
C PHE A 465 6.08 1.44 -10.54
N SER A 466 6.52 2.24 -9.56
CA SER A 466 7.73 1.97 -8.79
C SER A 466 7.67 2.53 -7.38
N ALA A 467 8.56 2.06 -6.52
CA ALA A 467 8.90 2.75 -5.27
C ALA A 467 10.07 3.73 -5.52
N SER A 468 10.14 4.83 -4.78
CA SER A 468 11.28 5.76 -4.86
C SER A 468 12.55 5.16 -4.23
N GLU A 469 13.70 5.83 -4.38
CA GLU A 469 14.96 5.44 -3.70
C GLU A 469 14.81 5.43 -2.17
N ASN A 470 13.95 6.30 -1.64
CA ASN A 470 13.64 6.36 -0.21
C ASN A 470 12.72 5.22 0.24
N GLY A 471 12.08 4.50 -0.69
CA GLY A 471 11.31 3.29 -0.44
C GLY A 471 9.87 3.52 0.07
N TRP A 472 9.08 2.44 0.04
CA TRP A 472 7.78 2.35 0.69
C TRP A 472 7.97 1.72 2.08
N ASN A 473 8.25 2.52 3.10
CA ASN A 473 8.53 2.08 4.47
C ASN A 473 7.34 2.36 5.42
N GLY A 474 7.60 2.33 6.73
CA GLY A 474 6.65 2.69 7.76
C GLY A 474 5.64 1.59 8.05
N HIS A 475 4.43 1.96 8.50
CA HIS A 475 3.36 1.02 8.83
C HIS A 475 2.16 1.17 7.89
N PHE A 476 1.61 0.05 7.42
CA PHE A 476 0.41 0.01 6.58
C PHE A 476 -0.54 -1.08 7.08
N GLU A 477 -1.74 -0.69 7.50
CA GLU A 477 -2.73 -1.59 8.11
C GLU A 477 -4.09 -1.47 7.45
N CYS A 478 -4.68 -2.59 7.05
CA CYS A 478 -6.05 -2.63 6.51
C CYS A 478 -6.73 -3.99 6.68
N ASP A 479 -8.04 -4.11 6.43
CA ASP A 479 -8.70 -5.42 6.35
C ASP A 479 -8.39 -6.09 4.98
N LYS A 480 -8.60 -5.36 3.88
CA LYS A 480 -8.36 -5.86 2.51
C LYS A 480 -7.35 -4.98 1.76
N LEU A 481 -6.26 -5.59 1.29
CA LEU A 481 -5.23 -4.91 0.51
C LEU A 481 -5.21 -5.37 -0.95
N PHE A 482 -5.37 -4.43 -1.88
CA PHE A 482 -5.17 -4.64 -3.32
C PHE A 482 -3.96 -3.82 -3.78
N VAL A 483 -2.91 -4.49 -4.23
CA VAL A 483 -1.73 -3.82 -4.80
C VAL A 483 -1.64 -4.14 -6.28
N PHE A 484 -1.58 -3.11 -7.11
CA PHE A 484 -1.37 -3.25 -8.54
C PHE A 484 0.00 -2.69 -8.91
N SER A 485 0.93 -3.60 -9.19
CA SER A 485 2.27 -3.25 -9.66
C SER A 485 2.24 -3.07 -11.17
N LEU A 486 2.49 -1.84 -11.62
CA LEU A 486 2.57 -1.46 -13.03
C LEU A 486 4.01 -1.50 -13.57
N GLY A 487 4.98 -1.86 -12.73
CA GLY A 487 6.41 -1.89 -13.02
C GLY A 487 7.17 -2.60 -11.91
N LYS A 488 8.31 -2.06 -11.44
CA LYS A 488 9.08 -2.67 -10.35
C LYS A 488 8.76 -2.00 -9.02
N LEU A 489 7.88 -2.60 -8.24
CA LEU A 489 7.42 -2.06 -6.96
C LEU A 489 8.04 -2.82 -5.77
N GLY A 490 8.72 -2.09 -4.89
CA GLY A 490 9.27 -2.64 -3.64
C GLY A 490 8.53 -2.10 -2.42
N CYS A 491 8.20 -2.99 -1.48
CA CYS A 491 7.54 -2.70 -0.22
C CYS A 491 8.47 -3.08 0.94
N ASN A 492 8.94 -2.05 1.66
CA ASN A 492 9.77 -2.16 2.86
C ASN A 492 9.00 -1.77 4.14
N ALA A 493 7.68 -1.60 4.03
CA ALA A 493 6.80 -1.28 5.13
C ALA A 493 6.49 -2.53 5.97
N GLU A 494 6.11 -2.31 7.23
CA GLU A 494 5.36 -3.30 7.99
C GLU A 494 3.90 -3.26 7.53
N VAL A 495 3.50 -4.28 6.77
CA VAL A 495 2.15 -4.43 6.21
C VAL A 495 1.38 -5.44 7.03
N VAL A 496 0.20 -5.05 7.51
CA VAL A 496 -0.75 -5.94 8.18
C VAL A 496 -2.09 -5.87 7.46
N SER A 497 -2.53 -7.01 6.94
CA SER A 497 -3.83 -7.16 6.28
C SER A 497 -4.54 -8.44 6.71
N SER A 498 -5.87 -8.48 6.62
CA SER A 498 -6.61 -9.75 6.75
C SER A 498 -6.58 -10.54 5.43
N THR A 499 -6.75 -9.85 4.30
CA THR A 499 -6.61 -10.43 2.96
C THR A 499 -5.76 -9.54 2.07
N CYS A 500 -4.99 -10.15 1.15
CA CYS A 500 -4.14 -9.41 0.23
C CYS A 500 -4.12 -10.05 -1.17
N GLU A 501 -4.29 -9.20 -2.18
CA GLU A 501 -4.11 -9.53 -3.59
C GLU A 501 -3.11 -8.57 -4.24
N ILE A 502 -2.13 -9.13 -4.95
CA ILE A 502 -1.12 -8.41 -5.72
C ILE A 502 -1.34 -8.71 -7.20
N GLY A 503 -1.78 -7.71 -7.99
CA GLY A 503 -1.88 -7.81 -9.44
C GLY A 503 -0.65 -7.26 -10.14
N LEU A 504 0.00 -8.07 -10.97
CA LEU A 504 1.11 -7.68 -11.84
C LEU A 504 0.53 -7.31 -13.23
N MET A 505 0.44 -6.02 -13.53
CA MET A 505 -0.39 -5.49 -14.63
C MET A 505 0.40 -4.92 -15.82
N ASP A 506 1.65 -5.33 -16.04
CA ASP A 506 2.44 -4.87 -17.20
C ASP A 506 2.25 -5.78 -18.42
N SER A 507 1.33 -5.40 -19.31
CA SER A 507 1.03 -6.11 -20.57
C SER A 507 2.10 -5.93 -21.64
N ASP A 508 2.87 -4.86 -21.59
CA ASP A 508 3.68 -4.40 -22.73
C ASP A 508 5.14 -4.83 -22.60
N THR A 509 5.68 -4.90 -21.38
CA THR A 509 7.09 -5.27 -21.16
C THR A 509 7.33 -6.54 -20.34
N GLN A 510 6.29 -7.12 -19.74
CA GLN A 510 6.37 -8.28 -18.84
C GLN A 510 7.42 -8.11 -17.71
N LYS A 511 7.57 -6.89 -17.19
CA LYS A 511 8.53 -6.55 -16.13
C LYS A 511 7.87 -6.08 -14.83
N ALA A 512 6.56 -6.25 -14.71
CA ALA A 512 5.88 -5.98 -13.44
C ALA A 512 6.35 -6.97 -12.37
N SER A 513 6.99 -6.45 -11.32
CA SER A 513 7.42 -7.22 -10.15
C SER A 513 6.92 -6.58 -8.86
N PHE A 514 6.75 -7.40 -7.84
CA PHE A 514 6.54 -6.95 -6.47
C PHE A 514 7.59 -7.54 -5.54
N ALA A 515 8.23 -6.69 -4.72
CA ALA A 515 9.24 -7.11 -3.76
C ALA A 515 8.79 -6.83 -2.33
N ILE A 516 8.82 -7.85 -1.47
CA ILE A 516 8.60 -7.74 -0.02
C ILE A 516 9.97 -7.75 0.66
N THR A 517 10.36 -6.66 1.33
CA THR A 517 11.70 -6.55 1.92
C THR A 517 11.72 -6.42 3.45
N ASN A 518 10.56 -6.17 4.07
CA ASN A 518 10.43 -6.08 5.54
C ASN A 518 9.36 -7.07 6.04
N LYS A 519 8.38 -6.65 6.83
CA LYS A 519 7.34 -7.52 7.39
C LYS A 519 6.04 -7.39 6.63
N PHE A 520 5.51 -8.51 6.15
CA PHE A 520 4.27 -8.57 5.39
C PHE A 520 3.37 -9.65 5.96
N LYS A 521 2.25 -9.27 6.59
CA LYS A 521 1.37 -10.18 7.32
C LYS A 521 -0.04 -10.18 6.72
N VAL A 522 -0.51 -11.35 6.33
CA VAL A 522 -1.87 -11.65 5.85
C VAL A 522 -2.53 -12.61 6.85
N ASN A 523 -3.44 -12.11 7.68
CA ASN A 523 -3.95 -12.84 8.84
C ASN A 523 -4.97 -13.94 8.47
N ASP A 524 -5.92 -13.64 7.58
CA ASP A 524 -7.13 -14.44 7.41
C ASP A 524 -7.19 -15.21 6.09
N GLY A 525 -6.22 -15.01 5.18
CA GLY A 525 -6.22 -15.59 3.84
C GLY A 525 -4.83 -15.93 3.27
N PRO A 526 -4.80 -16.52 2.06
CA PRO A 526 -3.57 -16.65 1.30
C PRO A 526 -3.11 -15.28 0.79
N LEU A 527 -1.81 -15.15 0.51
CA LEU A 527 -1.31 -14.11 -0.37
C LEU A 527 -1.63 -14.53 -1.82
N LEU A 528 -2.55 -13.79 -2.46
CA LEU A 528 -2.88 -14.01 -3.87
C LEU A 528 -2.00 -13.11 -4.73
N VAL A 529 -1.36 -13.68 -5.75
CA VAL A 529 -0.61 -12.92 -6.75
C VAL A 529 -1.12 -13.30 -8.14
N THR A 530 -1.68 -12.32 -8.84
CA THR A 530 -2.24 -12.49 -10.18
C THR A 530 -1.32 -11.84 -11.21
N GLY A 531 -1.14 -12.48 -12.35
CA GLY A 531 -0.24 -12.02 -13.42
C GLY A 531 0.42 -13.18 -14.14
N ASP A 532 1.37 -12.86 -15.04
CA ASP A 532 2.16 -13.85 -15.77
C ASP A 532 3.61 -13.37 -15.83
N SER A 533 4.55 -14.20 -15.39
CA SER A 533 5.99 -13.89 -15.49
C SER A 533 6.62 -14.31 -16.82
N GLY A 534 5.81 -14.62 -17.85
CA GLY A 534 6.29 -15.00 -19.17
C GLY A 534 7.00 -16.36 -19.17
N LEU A 535 6.53 -17.29 -18.35
CA LEU A 535 7.23 -18.56 -18.12
C LEU A 535 7.21 -19.43 -19.38
N SER A 536 8.37 -19.60 -20.02
CA SER A 536 8.55 -20.56 -21.11
C SER A 536 8.64 -21.97 -20.54
N PHE A 537 7.50 -22.67 -20.46
CA PHE A 537 7.45 -24.06 -19.99
C PHE A 537 8.45 -24.96 -20.74
N LYS A 538 8.61 -24.75 -22.05
CA LYS A 538 9.55 -25.54 -22.86
C LYS A 538 11.01 -25.37 -22.45
N GLU A 539 11.41 -24.17 -22.01
CA GLU A 539 12.79 -23.88 -21.62
C GLU A 539 13.06 -24.27 -20.17
N LEU A 540 12.13 -23.92 -19.27
CA LEU A 540 12.30 -24.15 -17.82
C LEU A 540 12.25 -25.63 -17.45
N VAL A 541 11.74 -26.48 -18.33
CA VAL A 541 11.61 -27.93 -18.11
C VAL A 541 12.79 -28.71 -18.72
N LEU A 542 13.73 -28.03 -19.39
CA LEU A 542 14.95 -28.67 -19.90
C LEU A 542 15.86 -29.15 -18.76
N PRO A 543 16.55 -30.30 -18.94
CA PRO A 543 17.50 -30.82 -17.96
C PRO A 543 18.56 -29.78 -17.58
N ASP A 544 18.57 -29.40 -16.30
CA ASP A 544 19.45 -28.36 -15.76
C ASP A 544 19.93 -28.80 -14.37
N ILE A 545 21.11 -29.42 -14.33
CA ILE A 545 21.66 -30.05 -13.11
C ILE A 545 21.96 -29.00 -12.03
N ASP A 546 22.36 -27.80 -12.46
CA ASP A 546 22.85 -26.74 -11.58
C ASP A 546 21.77 -25.71 -11.22
N GLY A 547 20.59 -25.72 -11.87
CA GLY A 547 19.58 -24.68 -11.69
C GLY A 547 19.96 -23.36 -12.36
N LYS A 548 20.76 -23.40 -13.44
CA LYS A 548 21.23 -22.23 -14.19
C LYS A 548 20.16 -21.63 -15.09
N ILE A 549 19.20 -22.43 -15.55
CA ILE A 549 18.08 -21.97 -16.40
C ILE A 549 17.02 -21.39 -15.48
N LYS A 550 16.99 -20.06 -15.42
CA LYS A 550 16.06 -19.24 -14.64
C LYS A 550 15.05 -18.53 -15.56
N PRO A 551 13.88 -18.14 -15.04
CA PRO A 551 13.01 -17.23 -15.76
C PRO A 551 13.72 -15.90 -16.05
N GLN A 552 13.30 -15.21 -17.11
CA GLN A 552 13.87 -13.90 -17.46
C GLN A 552 13.55 -12.84 -16.40
N HIS A 553 12.46 -13.02 -15.67
CA HIS A 553 11.94 -12.06 -14.71
C HIS A 553 11.24 -12.77 -13.54
N ASN A 554 11.42 -12.24 -12.32
CA ASN A 554 10.73 -12.70 -11.11
C ASN A 554 9.56 -11.77 -10.81
N GLY A 555 8.34 -12.29 -10.84
CA GLY A 555 7.14 -11.50 -10.56
C GLY A 555 6.96 -11.18 -9.07
N LEU A 556 7.38 -12.08 -8.18
CA LEU A 556 7.40 -11.86 -6.73
C LEU A 556 8.80 -12.16 -6.17
N SER A 557 9.35 -11.25 -5.37
CA SER A 557 10.58 -11.50 -4.60
C SER A 557 10.35 -11.24 -3.11
N VAL A 558 10.79 -12.15 -2.25
CA VAL A 558 10.70 -12.00 -0.79
C VAL A 558 12.13 -11.92 -0.23
N SER A 559 12.39 -10.89 0.57
CA SER A 559 13.67 -10.61 1.25
C SER A 559 13.52 -10.25 2.73
N GLY A 560 12.32 -10.40 3.28
CA GLY A 560 12.03 -10.20 4.70
C GLY A 560 11.07 -11.27 5.21
N GLU A 561 10.19 -10.89 6.13
CA GLU A 561 9.22 -11.79 6.78
C GLU A 561 7.88 -11.74 6.05
N LEU A 562 7.39 -12.89 5.58
CA LEU A 562 6.03 -13.05 5.04
C LEU A 562 5.24 -14.03 5.89
N CYS A 563 4.16 -13.57 6.52
CA CYS A 563 3.20 -14.41 7.23
C CYS A 563 1.89 -14.49 6.44
N ALA A 564 1.43 -15.68 6.06
CA ALA A 564 0.15 -15.87 5.35
C ALA A 564 -0.42 -17.27 5.60
N LYS A 565 -1.65 -17.56 5.15
CA LYS A 565 -2.16 -18.95 5.17
C LYS A 565 -1.52 -19.84 4.10
N ALA A 566 -1.22 -19.25 2.95
CA ALA A 566 -0.57 -19.87 1.80
C ALA A 566 -0.06 -18.78 0.85
N VAL A 567 0.77 -19.16 -0.13
CA VAL A 567 1.17 -18.30 -1.25
C VAL A 567 0.59 -18.90 -2.54
N MET A 568 -0.32 -18.16 -3.19
CA MET A 568 -0.99 -18.57 -4.42
C MET A 568 -0.60 -17.60 -5.53
N ALA A 569 0.31 -18.02 -6.40
CA ALA A 569 0.89 -17.23 -7.47
C ALA A 569 1.09 -18.10 -8.73
N SER A 570 0.02 -18.78 -9.17
CA SER A 570 0.04 -19.64 -10.36
C SER A 570 0.56 -18.84 -11.57
N LYS A 571 1.47 -19.42 -12.37
CA LYS A 571 2.20 -18.75 -13.49
C LYS A 571 3.17 -17.62 -13.13
N VAL A 572 3.38 -17.33 -11.84
CA VAL A 572 4.34 -16.30 -11.39
C VAL A 572 5.66 -16.95 -10.96
N ALA A 573 6.78 -16.34 -11.34
CA ALA A 573 8.09 -16.70 -10.79
C ALA A 573 8.29 -16.05 -9.42
N VAL A 574 8.52 -16.89 -8.40
CA VAL A 574 8.76 -16.48 -7.02
C VAL A 574 10.21 -16.73 -6.63
N GLU A 575 10.89 -15.70 -6.14
CA GLU A 575 12.25 -15.77 -5.62
C GLU A 575 12.28 -15.45 -4.12
N MET A 576 12.90 -16.32 -3.33
CA MET A 576 13.17 -16.08 -1.91
C MET A 576 14.65 -15.84 -1.72
N THR A 577 15.03 -14.63 -1.33
CA THR A 577 16.43 -14.25 -1.13
C THR A 577 16.98 -14.80 0.20
N PRO A 578 18.30 -14.72 0.47
CA PRO A 578 18.89 -15.27 1.68
C PRO A 578 18.35 -14.74 3.02
N THR A 579 17.66 -13.60 3.01
CA THR A 579 17.06 -12.98 4.21
C THR A 579 15.55 -13.22 4.32
N ALA A 580 15.00 -14.07 3.46
CA ALA A 580 13.56 -14.36 3.41
C ALA A 580 13.15 -15.40 4.46
N ASP A 581 12.15 -15.06 5.26
CA ASP A 581 11.48 -15.96 6.20
C ASP A 581 9.98 -15.98 5.90
N ILE A 582 9.45 -17.12 5.46
CA ILE A 582 8.02 -17.27 5.15
C ILE A 582 7.37 -18.19 6.17
N PHE A 583 6.34 -17.69 6.85
CA PHE A 583 5.53 -18.42 7.81
C PHE A 583 4.13 -18.67 7.22
N LEU A 584 3.83 -19.93 6.94
CA LEU A 584 2.57 -20.38 6.37
C LEU A 584 1.79 -21.15 7.42
N SER A 585 0.60 -20.68 7.79
CA SER A 585 -0.24 -21.37 8.76
C SER A 585 -1.71 -21.40 8.34
N ASN A 586 -2.28 -22.59 8.21
CA ASN A 586 -3.74 -22.72 8.06
C ASN A 586 -4.30 -23.79 9.00
N GLU A 587 -5.39 -23.43 9.69
CA GLU A 587 -6.06 -24.26 10.68
C GLU A 587 -7.39 -24.86 10.20
N ASN A 588 -7.91 -24.44 9.03
CA ASN A 588 -9.26 -24.80 8.56
C ASN A 588 -9.21 -25.47 7.18
N CYS A 589 -9.14 -26.82 7.10
CA CYS A 589 -9.45 -27.61 5.90
C CYS A 589 -9.56 -29.12 6.21
N ASP A 590 -10.37 -29.86 5.45
CA ASP A 590 -10.68 -31.27 5.78
C ASP A 590 -9.94 -32.33 4.93
N GLU A 591 -9.32 -31.99 3.79
CA GLU A 591 -8.82 -33.02 2.83
C GLU A 591 -7.34 -32.90 2.43
N THR A 592 -6.85 -31.74 2.00
CA THR A 592 -5.40 -31.44 1.76
C THR A 592 -5.19 -29.93 1.72
N MET A 593 -4.08 -29.42 2.26
CA MET A 593 -3.82 -27.98 2.36
C MET A 593 -2.69 -27.54 1.43
N THR A 594 -3.01 -26.77 0.39
CA THR A 594 -2.00 -26.17 -0.50
C THR A 594 -1.34 -24.98 0.20
N MET A 595 -0.08 -25.13 0.57
CA MET A 595 0.71 -24.09 1.24
C MET A 595 1.36 -23.16 0.22
N ILE A 596 1.81 -23.71 -0.90
CA ILE A 596 2.44 -22.98 -2.00
C ILE A 596 1.86 -23.51 -3.31
N ASP A 597 1.39 -22.61 -4.16
CA ASP A 597 1.05 -22.86 -5.57
C ASP A 597 1.65 -21.75 -6.43
N VAL A 598 2.73 -22.03 -7.14
CA VAL A 598 3.48 -21.02 -7.89
C VAL A 598 3.94 -21.53 -9.26
N GLY A 599 4.18 -20.62 -10.20
CA GLY A 599 4.68 -20.98 -11.53
C GLY A 599 6.12 -21.52 -11.50
N TYR A 600 7.01 -20.81 -10.81
CA TYR A 600 8.42 -21.15 -10.60
C TYR A 600 8.84 -20.74 -9.18
N LEU A 601 9.70 -21.55 -8.53
CA LEU A 601 10.18 -21.25 -7.17
C LEU A 601 11.70 -21.38 -7.08
N HIS A 602 12.38 -20.32 -6.64
CA HIS A 602 13.78 -20.39 -6.22
C HIS A 602 13.93 -19.98 -4.76
N THR A 603 14.38 -20.90 -3.92
CA THR A 603 14.79 -20.61 -2.54
C THR A 603 16.31 -20.51 -2.46
N HIS A 604 16.85 -19.34 -2.11
CA HIS A 604 18.30 -19.15 -1.96
C HIS A 604 18.81 -19.75 -0.63
N PRO A 605 20.14 -19.95 -0.50
CA PRO A 605 20.74 -20.37 0.77
C PRO A 605 20.33 -19.44 1.92
N ASN A 606 20.10 -20.00 3.11
CA ASN A 606 19.64 -19.32 4.33
C ASN A 606 18.18 -18.83 4.35
N SER A 607 17.45 -18.89 3.22
CA SER A 607 16.01 -18.64 3.25
C SER A 607 15.27 -19.73 4.02
N THR A 608 14.18 -19.37 4.71
CA THR A 608 13.36 -20.31 5.50
C THR A 608 11.90 -20.27 5.07
N ILE A 609 11.30 -21.44 4.91
CA ILE A 609 9.85 -21.62 4.81
C ILE A 609 9.41 -22.46 6.01
N VAL A 610 8.48 -21.96 6.81
CA VAL A 610 7.85 -22.68 7.92
C VAL A 610 6.39 -22.90 7.59
N ALA A 611 6.01 -24.15 7.34
CA ALA A 611 4.65 -24.55 6.98
C ALA A 611 3.99 -25.31 8.14
N SER A 612 2.92 -24.74 8.69
CA SER A 612 2.17 -25.29 9.82
C SER A 612 0.71 -25.62 9.45
N SER A 613 0.28 -26.85 9.73
CA SER A 613 -1.10 -27.32 9.60
C SER A 613 -1.45 -28.32 10.72
N LYS A 614 -2.74 -28.44 11.07
CA LYS A 614 -3.26 -29.41 12.05
C LYS A 614 -3.60 -30.72 11.33
N ASP A 615 -2.75 -31.73 11.43
CA ASP A 615 -2.97 -33.12 10.96
C ASP A 615 -3.37 -33.34 9.47
N ILE A 616 -3.45 -32.27 8.67
CA ILE A 616 -3.79 -32.31 7.25
C ILE A 616 -2.51 -32.39 6.41
N PRO A 617 -2.49 -33.18 5.31
CA PRO A 617 -1.35 -33.19 4.40
C PRO A 617 -1.04 -31.82 3.81
N GLN A 618 0.22 -31.42 3.82
CA GLN A 618 0.69 -30.16 3.22
C GLN A 618 1.10 -30.38 1.77
N GLN A 619 0.61 -29.54 0.87
CA GLN A 619 0.93 -29.60 -0.55
C GLN A 619 1.76 -28.38 -0.98
N PHE A 620 2.84 -28.65 -1.70
CA PHE A 620 3.71 -27.67 -2.35
C PHE A 620 3.69 -27.93 -3.85
N HIS A 621 3.06 -27.04 -4.60
CA HIS A 621 2.88 -27.15 -6.05
C HIS A 621 3.69 -26.08 -6.77
N VAL A 622 4.53 -26.51 -7.71
CA VAL A 622 5.31 -25.65 -8.59
C VAL A 622 5.10 -26.10 -10.03
N GLU A 623 4.51 -25.25 -10.86
CA GLU A 623 4.06 -25.64 -12.21
C GLU A 623 5.22 -25.99 -13.17
N THR A 624 6.42 -25.43 -12.96
CA THR A 624 7.56 -25.62 -13.87
C THR A 624 8.77 -26.24 -13.18
N LYS A 625 9.57 -25.42 -12.49
CA LYS A 625 10.82 -25.82 -11.83
C LYS A 625 10.87 -25.23 -10.42
N TRP A 626 11.29 -26.07 -9.48
CA TRP A 626 11.63 -25.64 -8.12
C TRP A 626 13.11 -25.88 -7.87
N VAL A 627 13.85 -24.79 -7.65
CA VAL A 627 15.24 -24.80 -7.19
C VAL A 627 15.24 -24.53 -5.69
N HIS A 628 15.55 -25.55 -4.88
CA HIS A 628 15.53 -25.45 -3.42
C HIS A 628 16.94 -25.43 -2.84
N GLU A 629 17.38 -24.31 -2.26
CA GLU A 629 18.68 -24.18 -1.57
C GLU A 629 18.54 -23.78 -0.09
N GLY A 630 17.36 -23.32 0.32
CA GLY A 630 17.05 -22.90 1.70
C GLY A 630 16.64 -24.04 2.64
N THR A 631 15.85 -23.71 3.67
CA THR A 631 15.28 -24.66 4.64
C THR A 631 13.76 -24.63 4.57
N LEU A 632 13.13 -25.79 4.35
CA LEU A 632 11.69 -25.98 4.53
C LEU A 632 11.43 -26.76 5.81
N ILE A 633 10.62 -26.21 6.70
CA ILE A 633 10.20 -26.78 7.98
C ILE A 633 8.69 -27.02 7.94
N GLU A 634 8.27 -28.27 7.88
CA GLU A 634 6.85 -28.66 7.94
C GLU A 634 6.43 -29.10 9.34
N SER A 635 5.14 -28.95 9.68
CA SER A 635 4.56 -29.54 10.90
C SER A 635 3.79 -30.83 10.63
N SER A 636 3.36 -31.09 9.40
CA SER A 636 2.49 -32.22 9.06
C SER A 636 3.23 -33.56 9.08
N GLU A 637 2.48 -34.64 9.28
CA GLU A 637 3.00 -36.00 9.06
C GLU A 637 3.05 -36.40 7.58
N ASN A 638 2.28 -35.73 6.74
CA ASN A 638 2.16 -36.07 5.32
C ASN A 638 2.42 -34.82 4.47
N SER A 639 3.32 -34.94 3.50
CA SER A 639 3.63 -33.84 2.61
C SER A 639 3.71 -34.29 1.16
N VAL A 640 3.21 -33.44 0.27
CA VAL A 640 3.09 -33.70 -1.16
C VAL A 640 3.83 -32.60 -1.90
N PHE A 641 4.91 -32.99 -2.57
CA PHE A 641 5.72 -32.12 -3.42
C PHE A 641 5.37 -32.41 -4.87
N ILE A 642 4.82 -31.41 -5.57
CA ILE A 642 4.39 -31.53 -6.96
C ILE A 642 5.20 -30.53 -7.77
N ALA A 643 6.16 -31.02 -8.54
CA ALA A 643 6.95 -30.19 -9.44
C ALA A 643 7.42 -31.03 -10.63
N PRO A 644 7.27 -30.56 -11.88
CA PRO A 644 7.83 -31.27 -13.03
C PRO A 644 9.35 -31.41 -12.95
N CYS A 645 10.03 -30.36 -12.47
CA CYS A 645 11.46 -30.32 -12.24
C CYS A 645 11.78 -29.89 -10.81
N PHE A 646 12.49 -30.71 -10.05
CA PHE A 646 12.87 -30.39 -8.66
C PHE A 646 14.38 -30.54 -8.44
N ILE A 647 15.05 -29.45 -8.04
CA ILE A 647 16.48 -29.45 -7.73
C ILE A 647 16.62 -29.20 -6.23
N ASN A 648 17.01 -30.23 -5.49
CA ASN A 648 17.17 -30.16 -4.04
C ASN A 648 18.65 -29.98 -3.65
N LYS A 649 19.03 -28.78 -3.23
CA LYS A 649 20.32 -28.43 -2.61
C LYS A 649 20.17 -28.00 -1.13
N GLY A 650 18.93 -27.76 -0.69
CA GLY A 650 18.61 -27.27 0.64
C GLY A 650 18.25 -28.36 1.65
N LYS A 651 17.60 -27.96 2.75
CA LYS A 651 17.12 -28.85 3.82
C LYS A 651 15.61 -28.96 3.78
N LEU A 652 15.10 -30.19 3.91
CA LEU A 652 13.68 -30.49 4.09
C LEU A 652 13.54 -31.22 5.42
N GLN A 653 12.83 -30.64 6.39
CA GLN A 653 12.76 -31.18 7.75
C GLN A 653 11.41 -30.90 8.41
N ARG A 654 11.15 -31.54 9.54
CA ARG A 654 9.94 -31.32 10.35
C ARG A 654 10.25 -30.41 11.53
N LYS A 655 9.25 -29.71 12.08
CA LYS A 655 9.41 -28.74 13.19
C LYS A 655 10.25 -29.25 14.38
N ASP A 656 10.10 -30.54 14.71
CA ASP A 656 10.80 -31.17 15.86
C ASP A 656 11.77 -32.28 15.45
N LYS A 657 12.03 -32.47 14.14
CA LYS A 657 12.88 -33.56 13.63
C LYS A 657 13.68 -33.09 12.42
N THR A 658 14.92 -33.58 12.30
CA THR A 658 15.79 -33.30 11.15
C THR A 658 15.38 -34.01 9.85
N SER A 659 14.29 -34.78 9.88
CA SER A 659 13.79 -35.59 8.78
C SER A 659 12.29 -35.44 8.58
N LEU A 660 11.85 -35.63 7.34
CA LEU A 660 10.43 -35.62 6.96
C LEU A 660 9.72 -36.86 7.55
N ALA A 661 8.40 -36.78 7.74
CA ALA A 661 7.63 -37.96 8.15
C ALA A 661 7.28 -38.83 6.94
N LYS A 662 6.20 -38.51 6.23
CA LYS A 662 5.78 -39.18 4.98
C LYS A 662 5.77 -38.16 3.84
N ALA A 663 6.76 -38.25 2.96
CA ALA A 663 6.88 -37.34 1.81
C ALA A 663 6.57 -38.06 0.50
N LEU A 664 5.69 -37.48 -0.30
CA LEU A 664 5.36 -37.91 -1.65
C LEU A 664 5.85 -36.87 -2.66
N PHE A 665 6.81 -37.26 -3.50
CA PHE A 665 7.30 -36.47 -4.62
C PHE A 665 6.62 -36.95 -5.91
N LYS A 666 5.82 -36.08 -6.54
CA LYS A 666 5.24 -36.27 -7.86
C LYS A 666 6.11 -35.57 -8.91
N ILE A 667 6.77 -36.36 -9.76
CA ILE A 667 7.85 -35.93 -10.66
C ILE A 667 7.49 -36.27 -12.10
N GLU A 668 7.30 -35.24 -12.92
CA GLU A 668 7.01 -35.42 -14.35
C GLU A 668 8.28 -35.56 -15.20
N ASN A 669 9.34 -34.78 -14.93
CA ASN A 669 10.55 -34.78 -15.77
C ASN A 669 11.79 -35.22 -15.01
N TYR A 670 12.21 -34.50 -13.98
CA TYR A 670 13.38 -34.90 -13.20
C TYR A 670 13.41 -34.35 -11.78
N ILE A 671 14.08 -35.10 -10.90
CA ILE A 671 14.52 -34.65 -9.59
C ILE A 671 16.03 -34.83 -9.47
N TYR A 672 16.73 -33.77 -9.10
CA TYR A 672 18.17 -33.77 -8.83
C TYR A 672 18.40 -33.54 -7.34
N ASN A 673 18.85 -34.57 -6.64
CA ASN A 673 19.14 -34.49 -5.22
C ASN A 673 20.64 -34.27 -4.98
N HIS A 674 20.99 -33.03 -4.61
CA HIS A 674 22.33 -32.59 -4.24
C HIS A 674 22.49 -32.38 -2.72
N SER A 675 21.49 -32.75 -1.93
CA SER A 675 21.48 -32.56 -0.47
C SER A 675 21.02 -33.82 0.28
N HIS A 676 21.16 -33.82 1.61
CA HIS A 676 20.69 -34.91 2.43
C HIS A 676 19.15 -34.91 2.49
N LEU A 677 18.52 -35.82 1.75
CA LEU A 677 17.08 -36.04 1.79
C LEU A 677 16.78 -37.15 2.79
N SER A 678 16.06 -36.84 3.87
CA SER A 678 15.75 -37.83 4.90
C SER A 678 14.28 -37.84 5.32
N GLY A 679 13.75 -39.03 5.64
CA GLY A 679 12.41 -39.15 6.21
C GLY A 679 11.98 -40.57 6.57
N THR A 680 10.86 -40.75 7.27
CA THR A 680 10.36 -42.08 7.65
C THR A 680 9.76 -42.84 6.46
N LYS A 681 9.10 -42.15 5.53
CA LYS A 681 8.56 -42.73 4.30
C LYS A 681 8.80 -41.77 3.15
N LEU A 682 9.60 -42.19 2.18
CA LEU A 682 9.88 -41.41 0.98
C LEU A 682 9.29 -42.12 -0.23
N CYS A 683 8.33 -41.47 -0.88
CA CYS A 683 7.65 -42.00 -2.06
C CYS A 683 7.94 -41.11 -3.27
N PHE A 684 8.45 -41.70 -4.34
CA PHE A 684 8.65 -41.02 -5.62
C PHE A 684 7.72 -41.61 -6.67
N ARG A 685 6.97 -40.77 -7.37
CA ARG A 685 5.95 -41.17 -8.34
C ARG A 685 6.01 -40.28 -9.58
N GLY A 686 5.81 -40.88 -10.74
CA GLY A 686 5.59 -40.15 -11.98
C GLY A 686 6.29 -40.79 -13.17
N ASN A 687 6.58 -39.98 -14.18
CA ASN A 687 7.23 -40.41 -15.42
C ASN A 687 8.62 -39.79 -15.60
N GLY A 688 9.11 -39.04 -14.60
CA GLY A 688 10.43 -38.45 -14.64
C GLY A 688 11.57 -39.37 -14.21
N VAL A 689 12.75 -38.78 -14.05
CA VAL A 689 13.99 -39.43 -13.63
C VAL A 689 14.45 -38.92 -12.27
N LEU A 690 14.80 -39.81 -11.35
CA LEU A 690 15.49 -39.44 -10.11
C LEU A 690 16.99 -39.58 -10.29
N LYS A 691 17.76 -38.52 -10.03
CA LYS A 691 19.22 -38.60 -9.89
C LYS A 691 19.64 -38.17 -8.49
N ASN A 692 20.23 -39.10 -7.76
CA ASN A 692 20.78 -38.84 -6.43
C ASN A 692 22.30 -38.70 -6.50
N TYR A 693 22.81 -37.53 -6.11
CA TYR A 693 24.25 -37.21 -6.09
C TYR A 693 24.87 -37.22 -4.69
N THR A 694 24.05 -37.22 -3.64
CA THR A 694 24.52 -37.15 -2.25
C THR A 694 23.95 -38.26 -1.39
N LYS A 695 22.81 -38.06 -0.72
CA LYS A 695 22.28 -39.06 0.22
C LYS A 695 20.76 -39.01 0.34
N ILE A 696 20.12 -40.17 0.16
CA ILE A 696 18.69 -40.41 0.48
C ILE A 696 18.62 -41.41 1.64
N HIS A 697 17.93 -41.04 2.72
CA HIS A 697 17.97 -41.83 3.96
C HIS A 697 16.62 -41.94 4.66
N ALA A 698 16.16 -43.17 4.87
CA ALA A 698 14.94 -43.46 5.62
C ALA A 698 15.20 -44.45 6.75
N VAL A 699 15.74 -43.95 7.86
CA VAL A 699 16.00 -44.70 9.10
C VAL A 699 14.68 -45.25 9.65
N ASP A 700 14.63 -46.55 9.92
CA ASP A 700 13.45 -47.29 10.38
C ASP A 700 12.24 -47.24 9.43
N GLY A 701 12.46 -46.74 8.23
CA GLY A 701 11.44 -46.34 7.28
C GLY A 701 11.48 -47.10 5.97
N PHE A 702 10.80 -46.58 4.95
CA PHE A 702 10.85 -47.17 3.60
C PHE A 702 10.91 -46.16 2.47
N ILE A 703 11.59 -46.57 1.40
CA ILE A 703 11.69 -45.86 0.12
C ILE A 703 10.88 -46.63 -0.91
N ASP A 704 9.93 -45.97 -1.57
CA ASP A 704 9.16 -46.54 -2.69
C ASP A 704 9.24 -45.59 -3.89
N ALA A 705 9.97 -45.98 -4.94
CA ALA A 705 10.16 -45.19 -6.14
C ALA A 705 9.56 -45.89 -7.37
N ARG A 706 8.70 -45.19 -8.09
CA ARG A 706 8.08 -45.67 -9.34
C ARG A 706 8.19 -44.59 -10.39
N LEU A 707 9.25 -44.65 -11.20
CA LEU A 707 9.71 -43.60 -12.09
C LEU A 707 10.10 -44.17 -13.46
N CYS A 708 10.35 -43.29 -14.45
CA CYS A 708 10.92 -43.74 -15.72
C CYS A 708 12.31 -44.34 -15.49
N ASP A 709 13.15 -43.61 -14.77
CA ASP A 709 14.49 -44.06 -14.44
C ASP A 709 14.94 -43.57 -13.05
N ILE A 710 15.89 -44.28 -12.45
CA ILE A 710 16.43 -44.01 -11.11
C ILE A 710 17.95 -44.21 -11.19
N VAL A 711 18.68 -43.11 -11.11
CA VAL A 711 20.13 -43.07 -11.13
C VAL A 711 20.64 -42.69 -9.75
N ASN A 712 21.53 -43.51 -9.20
CA ASN A 712 22.15 -43.24 -7.91
C ASN A 712 23.67 -43.18 -8.06
N ASP A 713 24.23 -42.00 -7.81
CA ASP A 713 25.67 -41.76 -7.72
C ASP A 713 26.11 -41.53 -6.26
N GLY A 714 25.16 -41.39 -5.33
CA GLY A 714 25.40 -41.16 -3.90
C GLY A 714 25.04 -42.37 -3.01
N ASP A 715 24.69 -42.07 -1.75
CA ASP A 715 24.28 -43.05 -0.74
C ASP A 715 22.76 -43.18 -0.66
N ILE A 716 22.25 -44.41 -0.59
CA ILE A 716 20.86 -44.69 -0.19
C ILE A 716 20.85 -45.65 0.99
N GLY A 717 20.17 -45.27 2.07
CA GLY A 717 20.03 -46.12 3.26
C GLY A 717 18.59 -46.22 3.74
N THR A 718 18.06 -47.43 3.91
CA THR A 718 16.67 -47.62 4.39
C THR A 718 16.41 -49.01 4.94
N ARG A 719 15.32 -49.20 5.68
CA ARG A 719 14.89 -50.53 6.14
C ARG A 719 14.22 -51.31 5.00
N VAL A 720 13.33 -50.67 4.24
CA VAL A 720 12.65 -51.30 3.09
C VAL A 720 12.77 -50.43 1.84
N MET A 721 13.15 -51.01 0.71
CA MET A 721 13.27 -50.33 -0.57
C MET A 721 12.50 -51.07 -1.67
N ASN A 722 11.62 -50.34 -2.36
CA ASN A 722 10.87 -50.83 -3.51
C ASN A 722 11.11 -49.90 -4.71
N LEU A 723 11.75 -50.40 -5.76
CA LEU A 723 12.05 -49.65 -6.98
C LEU A 723 11.29 -50.26 -8.16
N VAL A 724 10.61 -49.42 -8.93
CA VAL A 724 9.96 -49.82 -10.19
C VAL A 724 10.43 -48.89 -11.30
N TYR A 725 11.15 -49.48 -12.26
CA TYR A 725 11.65 -48.82 -13.46
C TYR A 725 10.64 -48.95 -14.59
N LYS A 726 10.32 -47.84 -15.26
CA LYS A 726 9.45 -47.81 -16.44
C LYS A 726 10.22 -47.56 -17.75
N THR A 727 11.54 -47.40 -17.69
CA THR A 727 12.40 -47.18 -18.86
C THR A 727 12.35 -48.38 -19.81
N LYS A 728 12.51 -48.10 -21.11
CA LYS A 728 12.71 -49.11 -22.17
C LYS A 728 14.19 -49.41 -22.44
N GLY A 729 15.10 -48.57 -21.93
CA GLY A 729 16.54 -48.73 -22.06
C GLY A 729 17.14 -49.60 -20.95
N PRO A 730 18.47 -49.61 -20.80
CA PRO A 730 19.13 -50.20 -19.65
C PRO A 730 18.83 -49.39 -18.37
N ALA A 731 18.52 -50.08 -17.28
CA ALA A 731 18.35 -49.50 -15.94
C ALA A 731 19.61 -49.74 -15.11
N VAL A 732 20.13 -48.73 -14.43
CA VAL A 732 21.37 -48.82 -13.65
C VAL A 732 21.14 -48.30 -12.24
N LEU A 733 21.33 -49.15 -11.24
CA LEU A 733 21.41 -48.73 -9.84
C LEU A 733 22.87 -48.76 -9.40
N GLY A 734 23.43 -47.57 -9.20
CA GLY A 734 24.80 -47.40 -8.71
C GLY A 734 24.90 -46.85 -7.30
N GLY A 735 26.06 -46.26 -6.99
CA GLY A 735 26.37 -45.65 -5.70
C GLY A 735 26.39 -46.66 -4.56
N LYS A 736 26.29 -46.17 -3.32
CA LYS A 736 26.24 -47.04 -2.13
C LYS A 736 24.79 -47.27 -1.72
N VAL A 737 24.41 -48.52 -1.48
CA VAL A 737 23.05 -48.89 -1.08
C VAL A 737 23.09 -49.80 0.15
N ASP A 738 22.52 -49.32 1.25
CA ASP A 738 22.39 -50.03 2.53
C ASP A 738 20.89 -50.30 2.81
N VAL A 739 20.44 -51.56 2.66
CA VAL A 739 19.06 -51.98 2.93
C VAL A 739 19.02 -53.08 3.98
N PHE A 740 18.20 -52.93 5.03
CA PHE A 740 18.20 -53.84 6.18
C PHE A 740 17.18 -54.98 6.12
N ASP A 741 15.94 -54.73 5.67
CA ASP A 741 14.86 -55.73 5.72
C ASP A 741 14.46 -56.28 4.35
N ASN A 742 13.98 -55.42 3.45
CA ASN A 742 13.42 -55.85 2.17
C ASN A 742 13.91 -54.96 1.04
N PHE A 743 14.45 -55.55 -0.02
CA PHE A 743 14.87 -54.84 -1.21
C PHE A 743 14.22 -55.47 -2.45
N THR A 744 13.33 -54.74 -3.12
CA THR A 744 12.65 -55.18 -4.34
C THR A 744 12.94 -54.23 -5.50
N VAL A 745 13.36 -54.78 -6.63
CA VAL A 745 13.54 -54.06 -7.89
C VAL A 745 12.69 -54.72 -8.97
N LYS A 746 11.83 -53.94 -9.63
CA LYS A 746 11.07 -54.34 -10.79
C LYS A 746 11.47 -53.50 -12.00
N ALA A 747 12.20 -54.11 -12.92
CA ALA A 747 12.64 -53.53 -14.18
C ALA A 747 12.19 -54.40 -15.37
N ALA A 748 11.03 -55.06 -15.27
CA ALA A 748 10.49 -55.94 -16.32
C ALA A 748 10.31 -55.24 -17.69
N ASN A 749 10.18 -53.91 -17.71
CA ASN A 749 10.06 -53.13 -18.95
C ASN A 749 11.40 -52.66 -19.53
N SER A 750 12.53 -52.83 -18.81
CA SER A 750 13.85 -52.41 -19.25
C SER A 750 14.49 -53.46 -20.15
N GLN A 751 15.48 -53.07 -20.96
CA GLN A 751 16.28 -54.05 -21.73
C GLN A 751 17.15 -54.90 -20.81
N SER A 752 17.71 -54.27 -19.80
CA SER A 752 18.55 -54.91 -18.79
C SER A 752 18.54 -54.08 -17.51
N PHE A 753 18.95 -54.71 -16.41
CA PHE A 753 19.19 -54.07 -15.13
C PHE A 753 20.64 -54.30 -14.72
N PHE A 754 21.33 -53.24 -14.31
CA PHE A 754 22.70 -53.27 -13.83
C PHE A 754 22.76 -52.81 -12.38
N LEU A 755 23.45 -53.59 -11.55
CA LEU A 755 23.92 -53.19 -10.24
C LEU A 755 25.41 -52.83 -10.37
N GLU A 756 25.73 -51.55 -10.35
CA GLU A 756 27.09 -51.05 -10.65
C GLU A 756 27.49 -49.89 -9.73
N CYS A 757 28.36 -50.16 -8.76
CA CYS A 757 29.07 -49.17 -7.97
C CYS A 757 30.52 -49.06 -8.46
N THR A 758 30.91 -47.84 -8.79
CA THR A 758 32.26 -47.48 -9.23
C THR A 758 33.20 -47.18 -8.07
N SER A 759 32.73 -47.17 -6.82
CA SER A 759 33.58 -46.94 -5.65
C SER A 759 34.42 -48.20 -5.35
N MET A 760 35.69 -47.97 -4.98
CA MET A 760 36.64 -49.03 -4.58
C MET A 760 36.31 -49.64 -3.20
N ASP A 761 35.25 -49.17 -2.53
CA ASP A 761 34.87 -49.64 -1.20
C ASP A 761 34.21 -51.03 -1.30
N GLU A 762 34.80 -52.01 -0.61
CA GLU A 762 34.37 -53.43 -0.60
C GLU A 762 32.94 -53.66 -0.04
N ASN A 763 32.25 -52.60 0.42
CA ASN A 763 30.91 -52.65 1.02
C ASN A 763 29.92 -51.68 0.34
N SER A 764 29.97 -51.57 -0.99
CA SER A 764 29.10 -50.68 -1.76
C SER A 764 27.62 -51.08 -1.72
N PHE A 765 27.31 -52.38 -1.70
CA PHE A 765 25.94 -52.88 -1.51
C PHE A 765 25.84 -53.75 -0.26
N LYS A 766 25.19 -53.23 0.79
CA LYS A 766 24.77 -54.01 1.96
C LYS A 766 23.29 -54.34 1.81
N LEU A 767 23.03 -55.59 1.50
CA LEU A 767 21.68 -56.08 1.19
C LEU A 767 21.07 -56.81 2.39
N PRO A 768 19.72 -56.92 2.43
CA PRO A 768 19.00 -57.13 3.68
C PRO A 768 19.12 -58.53 4.28
N ASP A 769 18.74 -58.62 5.57
CA ASP A 769 18.67 -59.86 6.36
C ASP A 769 17.52 -60.79 5.91
N PHE A 770 16.48 -60.28 5.25
CA PHE A 770 15.28 -61.07 4.92
C PHE A 770 15.09 -61.32 3.42
N THR A 771 14.74 -60.30 2.63
CA THR A 771 14.32 -60.54 1.23
C THR A 771 14.96 -59.58 0.24
N PHE A 772 15.61 -60.13 -0.77
CA PHE A 772 16.16 -59.40 -1.92
C PHE A 772 15.54 -59.95 -3.21
N ILE A 773 14.84 -59.13 -3.99
CA ILE A 773 14.14 -59.55 -5.21
C ILE A 773 14.50 -58.60 -6.36
N VAL A 774 14.99 -59.13 -7.47
CA VAL A 774 15.23 -58.38 -8.70
C VAL A 774 14.51 -59.06 -9.86
N GLU A 775 13.68 -58.30 -10.57
CA GLU A 775 12.93 -58.76 -11.74
C GLU A 775 13.30 -57.92 -12.98
N ALA A 776 13.98 -58.51 -13.96
CA ALA A 776 14.36 -57.83 -15.22
C ALA A 776 14.65 -58.86 -16.34
N PRO A 777 14.50 -58.52 -17.64
CA PRO A 777 14.83 -59.48 -18.71
C PRO A 777 16.28 -59.97 -18.67
N VAL A 778 17.22 -59.06 -18.45
CA VAL A 778 18.64 -59.35 -18.24
C VAL A 778 19.12 -58.67 -16.94
N ILE A 779 19.77 -59.40 -16.04
CA ILE A 779 20.32 -58.89 -14.78
C ILE A 779 21.85 -58.95 -14.83
N ASN A 780 22.52 -57.84 -14.55
CA ASN A 780 23.97 -57.75 -14.47
C ASN A 780 24.40 -57.24 -13.09
N ILE A 781 25.25 -58.00 -12.41
CA ILE A 781 25.81 -57.64 -11.10
C ILE A 781 27.31 -57.40 -11.28
N ASN A 782 27.66 -56.13 -11.43
CA ASN A 782 29.03 -55.68 -11.69
C ASN A 782 29.70 -55.13 -10.42
N SER A 783 29.22 -55.51 -9.24
CA SER A 783 29.68 -54.96 -7.96
C SER A 783 29.71 -55.98 -6.86
N VAL A 784 30.47 -55.66 -5.80
CA VAL A 784 30.52 -56.50 -4.60
C VAL A 784 29.22 -56.37 -3.85
N VAL A 785 28.52 -57.48 -3.68
CA VAL A 785 27.26 -57.57 -2.94
C VAL A 785 27.52 -58.35 -1.67
N ALA A 786 27.43 -57.68 -0.53
CA ALA A 786 27.54 -58.28 0.79
C ALA A 786 26.14 -58.45 1.40
N CYS A 787 25.71 -59.69 1.54
CA CYS A 787 24.56 -60.06 2.37
C CYS A 787 25.07 -60.43 3.77
N ASP A 788 24.40 -59.98 4.83
CA ASP A 788 24.81 -60.34 6.19
C ASP A 788 24.61 -61.86 6.41
N SER A 789 25.53 -62.45 7.18
CA SER A 789 25.80 -63.89 7.24
C SER A 789 24.76 -64.75 7.98
N LYS A 790 23.59 -64.19 8.32
CA LYS A 790 22.51 -64.93 8.98
C LYS A 790 21.80 -65.83 7.98
N SER A 791 21.55 -67.08 8.36
CA SER A 791 21.10 -68.19 7.51
C SER A 791 19.67 -68.09 6.94
N GLU A 792 18.97 -66.96 7.12
CA GLU A 792 17.55 -66.79 6.75
C GLU A 792 17.31 -65.84 5.56
N SER A 793 18.34 -65.17 5.03
CA SER A 793 18.14 -64.25 3.88
C SER A 793 17.90 -65.00 2.57
N ILE A 794 16.87 -64.58 1.84
CA ILE A 794 16.48 -65.12 0.53
C ILE A 794 16.68 -64.06 -0.55
N SER A 795 17.60 -64.34 -1.46
CA SER A 795 17.82 -63.55 -2.68
C SER A 795 17.14 -64.23 -3.86
N THR A 796 16.26 -63.55 -4.57
CA THR A 796 15.50 -64.06 -5.72
C THR A 796 15.80 -63.22 -6.95
N PHE A 797 16.38 -63.83 -7.97
CA PHE A 797 16.54 -63.24 -9.29
C PHE A 797 15.52 -63.82 -10.24
N VAL A 798 14.65 -62.96 -10.74
CA VAL A 798 13.65 -63.27 -11.74
C VAL A 798 14.12 -62.68 -13.07
N ALA A 799 14.61 -63.53 -13.98
CA ALA A 799 15.07 -63.10 -15.29
C ALA A 799 14.47 -63.93 -16.43
N ALA A 800 14.27 -63.27 -17.58
CA ALA A 800 13.73 -63.91 -18.78
C ALA A 800 14.83 -64.49 -19.68
N GLU A 801 16.00 -63.83 -19.72
CA GLU A 801 17.06 -64.15 -20.67
C GLU A 801 18.37 -64.52 -19.95
N LYS A 802 18.95 -63.60 -19.19
CA LYS A 802 20.30 -63.79 -18.63
C LYS A 802 20.49 -63.16 -17.25
N ILE A 803 21.35 -63.79 -16.46
CA ILE A 803 21.89 -63.26 -15.21
C ILE A 803 23.41 -63.33 -15.30
N ILE A 804 24.11 -62.22 -15.07
CA ILE A 804 25.57 -62.14 -15.16
C ILE A 804 26.14 -61.62 -13.85
N ILE A 805 27.12 -62.32 -13.28
CA ILE A 805 27.84 -61.94 -12.07
C ILE A 805 29.31 -61.75 -12.43
N SER A 806 29.78 -60.50 -12.34
CA SER A 806 31.12 -60.10 -12.81
C SER A 806 32.08 -59.74 -11.68
N LYS A 807 31.60 -59.76 -10.42
CA LYS A 807 32.38 -59.44 -9.21
C LYS A 807 32.05 -60.42 -8.09
N GLN A 808 32.75 -60.31 -6.96
CA GLN A 808 32.56 -61.17 -5.80
C GLN A 808 31.19 -60.92 -5.15
N THR A 809 30.37 -61.96 -5.02
CA THR A 809 29.03 -61.90 -4.43
C THR A 809 28.80 -63.10 -3.51
N VAL A 810 28.17 -62.87 -2.36
CA VAL A 810 27.89 -63.93 -1.38
C VAL A 810 26.40 -63.91 -1.06
N PHE A 811 25.72 -65.04 -1.27
CA PHE A 811 24.27 -65.18 -1.04
C PHE A 811 23.98 -66.37 -0.11
N PRO A 812 23.48 -66.17 1.11
CA PRO A 812 23.08 -67.27 1.99
C PRO A 812 22.08 -68.23 1.33
N SER A 813 20.99 -67.69 0.76
CA SER A 813 20.14 -68.43 -0.17
C SER A 813 19.87 -67.62 -1.45
N LEU A 814 20.04 -68.26 -2.60
CA LEU A 814 19.80 -67.70 -3.93
C LEU A 814 18.72 -68.52 -4.65
N ILE A 815 17.71 -67.86 -5.21
CA ILE A 815 16.70 -68.44 -6.08
C ILE A 815 16.88 -67.81 -7.46
N VAL A 816 17.18 -68.62 -8.46
CA VAL A 816 17.20 -68.20 -9.86
C VAL A 816 15.90 -68.69 -10.48
N GLN A 817 15.05 -67.74 -10.86
CA GLN A 817 13.73 -67.99 -11.38
C GLN A 817 13.58 -67.47 -12.81
N ASN A 818 13.10 -68.34 -13.70
CA ASN A 818 12.56 -67.93 -15.00
C ASN A 818 11.04 -67.95 -14.97
N THR A 819 10.42 -66.85 -15.39
CA THR A 819 8.96 -66.69 -15.44
C THR A 819 8.35 -66.94 -16.81
N ILE A 820 9.17 -67.13 -17.86
CA ILE A 820 8.69 -67.37 -19.22
C ILE A 820 8.80 -68.86 -19.56
N PRO A 821 7.68 -69.58 -19.76
CA PRO A 821 7.69 -70.99 -20.10
C PRO A 821 8.48 -71.28 -21.36
N GLN A 822 9.24 -72.38 -21.38
CA GLN A 822 10.02 -72.87 -22.54
C GLN A 822 11.15 -71.94 -23.04
N GLN A 823 11.41 -70.80 -22.39
CA GLN A 823 12.53 -69.93 -22.72
C GLN A 823 13.76 -70.31 -21.89
N ASN A 824 14.89 -70.55 -22.57
CA ASN A 824 16.13 -70.88 -21.88
C ASN A 824 16.72 -69.64 -21.19
N ILE A 825 17.28 -69.83 -20.00
CA ILE A 825 17.93 -68.76 -19.22
C ILE A 825 19.43 -69.06 -19.08
N GLU A 826 20.27 -68.05 -19.29
CA GLU A 826 21.71 -68.14 -19.02
C GLU A 826 22.06 -67.55 -17.65
N PHE A 827 22.69 -68.33 -16.78
CA PHE A 827 23.31 -67.88 -15.54
C PHE A 827 24.83 -67.88 -15.69
N ILE A 828 25.44 -66.71 -15.71
CA ILE A 828 26.85 -66.52 -16.07
C ILE A 828 27.60 -65.97 -14.85
N VAL A 829 28.68 -66.65 -14.47
CA VAL A 829 29.72 -66.10 -13.58
C VAL A 829 30.92 -65.83 -14.46
N ASP A 830 31.23 -64.54 -14.67
CA ASP A 830 32.31 -64.12 -15.57
C ASP A 830 33.70 -64.44 -15.01
N THR A 831 34.76 -64.37 -15.81
CA THR A 831 36.14 -64.73 -15.41
C THR A 831 36.65 -63.97 -14.20
N ASN A 832 36.16 -62.74 -14.00
CA ASN A 832 36.50 -61.88 -12.86
C ASN A 832 35.48 -61.99 -11.70
N GLY A 833 34.41 -62.77 -11.90
CA GLY A 833 33.35 -62.98 -10.92
C GLY A 833 33.69 -64.07 -9.91
N SER A 834 33.06 -63.97 -8.73
CA SER A 834 33.06 -65.04 -7.75
C SER A 834 31.70 -65.11 -7.08
N ILE A 835 31.10 -66.30 -7.00
CA ILE A 835 29.84 -66.52 -6.28
C ILE A 835 30.05 -67.56 -5.19
N LYS A 836 29.57 -67.23 -3.98
CA LYS A 836 29.43 -68.20 -2.89
C LYS A 836 27.99 -68.26 -2.41
N SER A 837 27.39 -69.44 -2.37
CA SER A 837 26.03 -69.61 -1.85
C SER A 837 25.85 -70.86 -1.00
N ASN A 838 25.15 -70.75 0.14
CA ASN A 838 24.85 -71.92 0.98
C ASN A 838 23.71 -72.75 0.38
N LYS A 839 22.71 -72.11 -0.22
CA LYS A 839 21.60 -72.78 -0.91
C LYS A 839 21.21 -72.03 -2.18
N THR A 840 21.43 -72.62 -3.35
CA THR A 840 20.95 -72.12 -4.64
C THR A 840 19.80 -73.00 -5.14
N ILE A 841 18.64 -72.41 -5.43
CA ILE A 841 17.46 -73.07 -6.00
C ILE A 841 17.27 -72.57 -7.43
N LEU A 842 17.20 -73.49 -8.37
CA LEU A 842 16.89 -73.24 -9.76
C LEU A 842 15.41 -73.53 -10.01
N HIS A 843 14.67 -72.53 -10.46
CA HIS A 843 13.25 -72.64 -10.79
C HIS A 843 12.98 -72.13 -12.20
N SER A 844 12.33 -72.94 -13.02
CA SER A 844 11.96 -72.59 -14.40
C SER A 844 10.73 -73.39 -14.81
N ALA A 845 9.87 -72.85 -15.67
CA ALA A 845 8.70 -73.55 -16.20
C ALA A 845 9.05 -74.30 -17.50
N ASP A 846 9.44 -75.58 -17.39
CA ASP A 846 9.77 -76.48 -18.50
C ASP A 846 10.91 -76.03 -19.44
N ALA A 847 11.83 -75.17 -18.96
CA ALA A 847 12.96 -74.67 -19.76
C ALA A 847 14.32 -75.21 -19.32
N GLU A 848 15.33 -75.04 -20.20
CA GLU A 848 16.74 -75.38 -19.91
C GLU A 848 17.46 -74.18 -19.27
N ILE A 849 18.22 -74.45 -18.21
CA ILE A 849 19.06 -73.45 -17.53
C ILE A 849 20.51 -73.69 -17.91
N PHE A 850 21.14 -72.73 -18.57
CA PHE A 850 22.56 -72.78 -18.93
C PHE A 850 23.40 -72.03 -17.89
N MET A 851 24.21 -72.74 -17.11
CA MET A 851 25.17 -72.13 -16.19
C MET A 851 26.56 -72.07 -16.85
N LYS A 852 27.05 -70.86 -17.11
CA LYS A 852 28.39 -70.57 -17.63
C LYS A 852 29.27 -70.02 -16.50
N LEU A 853 30.08 -70.88 -15.89
CA LEU A 853 30.84 -70.63 -14.66
C LEU A 853 32.32 -70.43 -14.99
N ASN A 854 32.66 -69.27 -15.54
CA ASN A 854 34.03 -68.90 -15.91
C ASN A 854 34.83 -68.30 -14.75
N GLY A 855 34.18 -67.93 -13.65
CA GLY A 855 34.77 -67.45 -12.41
C GLY A 855 34.61 -68.44 -11.24
N GLN A 856 35.14 -68.08 -10.07
CA GLN A 856 35.11 -68.95 -8.89
C GLN A 856 33.66 -69.16 -8.42
N SER A 857 33.20 -70.41 -8.39
CA SER A 857 31.82 -70.72 -8.00
C SER A 857 31.79 -71.78 -6.89
N ASP A 858 31.23 -71.44 -5.74
CA ASP A 858 31.13 -72.29 -4.54
C ASP A 858 29.67 -72.38 -4.08
N PHE A 859 29.05 -73.55 -4.28
CA PHE A 859 27.68 -73.83 -3.90
C PHE A 859 27.63 -74.93 -2.83
N SER A 860 27.15 -74.65 -1.62
CA SER A 860 27.00 -75.71 -0.61
C SER A 860 25.83 -76.65 -0.90
N LEU A 861 24.73 -76.12 -1.44
CA LEU A 861 23.58 -76.87 -1.94
C LEU A 861 23.09 -76.23 -3.25
N LEU A 862 23.01 -77.03 -4.32
CA LEU A 862 22.39 -76.66 -5.59
C LEU A 862 21.17 -77.55 -5.83
N GLU A 863 19.98 -76.96 -5.84
CA GLU A 863 18.69 -77.66 -5.96
C GLU A 863 17.98 -77.19 -7.23
N ALA A 864 17.36 -78.09 -8.00
CA ALA A 864 16.45 -77.72 -9.09
C ALA A 864 15.04 -78.23 -8.79
N THR A 865 14.04 -77.40 -9.05
CA THR A 865 12.64 -77.79 -8.88
C THR A 865 12.21 -78.81 -9.94
N ASP A 866 11.14 -79.56 -9.65
CA ASP A 866 10.54 -80.57 -10.55
C ASP A 866 10.11 -80.02 -11.93
N THR A 867 9.98 -78.70 -12.04
CA THR A 867 9.66 -77.99 -13.27
C THR A 867 10.87 -77.70 -14.18
N VAL A 868 12.11 -77.93 -13.72
CA VAL A 868 13.33 -77.70 -14.53
C VAL A 868 13.67 -78.95 -15.33
N SER A 869 13.61 -78.87 -16.66
CA SER A 869 13.82 -80.03 -17.53
C SER A 869 15.30 -80.40 -17.69
N ASN A 870 16.16 -79.41 -17.91
CA ASN A 870 17.59 -79.57 -18.13
C ASN A 870 18.40 -78.47 -17.43
N VAL A 871 19.55 -78.81 -16.85
CA VAL A 871 20.58 -77.87 -16.41
C VAL A 871 21.87 -78.21 -17.14
N THR A 872 22.45 -77.24 -17.83
CA THR A 872 23.68 -77.42 -18.61
C THR A 872 24.80 -76.59 -17.99
N LEU A 873 25.86 -77.24 -17.51
CA LEU A 873 27.03 -76.62 -16.91
C LEU A 873 28.19 -76.52 -17.92
N SER A 874 28.81 -75.35 -17.95
CA SER A 874 29.99 -75.03 -18.77
C SER A 874 30.84 -73.96 -18.08
N GLY A 875 32.13 -73.85 -18.39
CA GLY A 875 33.01 -72.78 -17.92
C GLY A 875 34.48 -73.19 -17.74
N ASP A 876 35.36 -72.20 -17.66
CA ASP A 876 36.81 -72.41 -17.64
C ASP A 876 37.45 -72.32 -16.22
N ALA A 877 36.63 -72.17 -15.17
CA ALA A 877 37.09 -72.08 -13.78
C ALA A 877 36.75 -73.32 -12.95
N HIS A 878 37.35 -73.38 -11.74
CA HIS A 878 37.01 -74.39 -10.73
C HIS A 878 35.64 -74.10 -10.11
N VAL A 879 34.73 -75.06 -10.25
CA VAL A 879 33.39 -75.04 -9.65
C VAL A 879 33.33 -76.07 -8.53
N PHE A 880 32.99 -75.62 -7.32
CA PHE A 880 32.74 -76.49 -6.17
C PHE A 880 31.24 -76.54 -5.87
N VAL A 881 30.70 -77.75 -5.77
CA VAL A 881 29.33 -77.97 -5.30
C VAL A 881 29.35 -79.02 -4.20
N ASN A 882 29.01 -78.71 -2.95
CA ASN A 882 29.03 -79.74 -1.91
C ASN A 882 27.89 -80.77 -2.15
N ILE A 883 26.65 -80.32 -2.32
CA ILE A 883 25.50 -81.19 -2.63
C ILE A 883 24.72 -80.64 -3.82
N ALA A 884 24.45 -81.46 -4.83
CA ALA A 884 23.57 -81.14 -5.96
C ALA A 884 22.34 -82.07 -5.98
N LEU A 885 21.14 -81.51 -5.79
CA LEU A 885 19.85 -82.21 -5.80
C LEU A 885 19.04 -81.85 -7.04
N LEU A 886 19.11 -82.69 -8.07
CA LEU A 886 18.50 -82.45 -9.40
C LEU A 886 17.60 -83.64 -9.81
N ASP A 887 16.90 -84.25 -8.85
CA ASP A 887 16.23 -85.57 -8.98
C ASP A 887 15.35 -85.75 -10.22
N TYR A 888 14.72 -84.68 -10.69
CA TYR A 888 13.80 -84.69 -11.84
C TYR A 888 14.37 -83.99 -13.09
N THR A 889 15.60 -83.47 -13.00
CA THR A 889 16.25 -82.65 -14.03
C THR A 889 17.38 -83.42 -14.69
N LYS A 890 17.61 -83.22 -15.99
CA LYS A 890 18.82 -83.77 -16.66
C LYS A 890 19.98 -82.80 -16.48
N LEU A 891 21.11 -83.31 -16.02
CA LEU A 891 22.34 -82.53 -15.89
C LEU A 891 23.27 -82.81 -17.08
N ASN A 892 23.60 -81.77 -17.83
CA ASN A 892 24.53 -81.86 -18.97
C ASN A 892 25.82 -81.11 -18.66
N PHE A 893 26.97 -81.72 -18.97
CA PHE A 893 28.28 -81.08 -18.93
C PHE A 893 28.78 -80.88 -20.36
N GLN A 894 29.13 -79.66 -20.78
CA GLN A 894 29.60 -79.40 -22.14
C GLN A 894 31.12 -79.16 -22.20
N THR A 895 31.60 -78.06 -21.61
CA THR A 895 33.02 -77.70 -21.50
C THR A 895 33.24 -77.10 -20.13
N LEU A 896 33.70 -77.88 -19.17
CA LEU A 896 33.89 -77.47 -17.78
C LEU A 896 35.32 -77.84 -17.36
N ALA A 897 36.15 -76.86 -17.01
CA ALA A 897 37.58 -77.08 -16.75
C ALA A 897 37.83 -77.94 -15.50
N ASP A 898 37.16 -77.64 -14.40
CA ASP A 898 37.27 -78.38 -13.14
C ASP A 898 35.96 -78.31 -12.33
N PHE A 899 35.42 -79.46 -11.93
CA PHE A 899 34.16 -79.58 -11.19
C PHE A 899 34.29 -80.60 -10.07
N THR A 900 34.22 -80.10 -8.84
CA THR A 900 34.27 -80.92 -7.63
C THR A 900 32.89 -80.98 -7.00
N VAL A 901 32.37 -82.21 -6.82
CA VAL A 901 31.10 -82.45 -6.12
C VAL A 901 31.22 -83.55 -5.07
N ASN A 902 30.68 -83.33 -3.86
CA ASN A 902 30.69 -84.37 -2.82
C ASN A 902 29.49 -85.31 -2.91
N CYS A 903 28.31 -84.81 -3.32
CA CYS A 903 27.10 -85.60 -3.52
C CYS A 903 26.27 -85.04 -4.68
N ILE A 904 25.81 -85.90 -5.61
CA ILE A 904 24.99 -85.50 -6.74
C ILE A 904 23.84 -86.49 -6.99
N THR A 905 22.62 -85.97 -7.15
CA THR A 905 21.46 -86.71 -7.63
C THR A 905 20.90 -86.01 -8.87
N ALA A 906 20.61 -86.77 -9.93
CA ALA A 906 20.04 -86.24 -11.17
C ALA A 906 19.23 -87.32 -11.90
N SER A 907 18.18 -86.95 -12.62
CA SER A 907 17.40 -87.92 -13.43
C SER A 907 18.24 -88.59 -14.53
N LYS A 908 19.21 -87.84 -15.08
CA LYS A 908 20.20 -88.31 -16.06
C LYS A 908 21.40 -87.36 -16.07
N ILE A 909 22.62 -87.91 -16.11
CA ILE A 909 23.86 -87.14 -16.26
C ILE A 909 24.41 -87.41 -17.66
N ASN A 910 24.65 -86.38 -18.46
CA ASN A 910 25.25 -86.47 -19.80
C ASN A 910 26.54 -85.66 -19.89
N PHE A 911 27.53 -86.20 -20.58
CA PHE A 911 28.71 -85.46 -21.01
C PHE A 911 28.58 -85.19 -22.52
N LEU A 912 28.37 -83.93 -22.89
CA LEU A 912 28.22 -83.47 -24.26
C LEU A 912 29.61 -83.22 -24.87
N PRO A 913 29.90 -83.69 -26.09
CA PRO A 913 31.18 -83.45 -26.74
C PRO A 913 31.38 -81.96 -27.06
N SER A 914 32.60 -81.46 -26.87
CA SER A 914 32.99 -80.11 -27.30
C SER A 914 32.96 -80.03 -28.83
N HIS A 915 32.00 -79.30 -29.38
CA HIS A 915 32.00 -78.99 -30.81
C HIS A 915 33.16 -78.02 -31.10
N SER A 916 34.25 -78.54 -31.67
CA SER A 916 35.26 -77.75 -32.37
C SER A 916 35.07 -77.89 -33.89
N SER A 917 35.25 -76.75 -34.60
CA SER A 917 35.07 -76.47 -36.05
C SER A 917 33.64 -76.10 -36.50
N MET A 918 33.40 -75.04 -37.29
CA MET A 918 34.20 -74.46 -38.38
C MET A 918 34.08 -72.93 -38.54
N ASP A 919 35.15 -72.34 -39.08
CA ASP A 919 35.18 -71.08 -39.84
C ASP A 919 34.24 -71.10 -41.06
N ALA A 920 33.43 -70.04 -41.21
CA ALA A 920 33.21 -69.20 -42.40
C ALA A 920 32.10 -68.17 -42.11
#